data_AF-A0A528X1W7-F1
#
_entry.id   AF-A0A528X1W7-F1
#
_cell.length_a   1.000
_cell.length_b   1.000
_cell.length_c   1.000
_cell.angle_alpha   90.00
_cell.angle_beta   90.00
_cell.angle_gamma   90.00
#
_symmetry.space_group_name_H-M   'P 1'
#
loop_
_entity.id
_entity.type
_entity.pdbx_description
1 polymer ?
#
loop_
_entity_poly.entity_id
_entity_poly.type
_entity_poly.pdbx_seq_one_letter_code
_entity_poly.pdbx_strand_id
1 'polypeptide(L)'
;DILLTTPEQLALLIASNGAKRFFEDLRYVVLDELHSLVTSKRGHLLALGLARLRAFVPKLQTIGLSATVAEPDELRRWLVAQNRPKDSKNPDMAGLITVAGGAKPDISILDSRERVPWSGHSARYAIPEIYEAIRRHRTTLLFVNTRSQAELLFQELWRANEDSLPIALHHGSLDVGQRRRVEKAMADNALRAIVATSTLDLGIDWGDVDLVVHVGAPKGASRLAQRIGRANHRMDEPSKAILIPANRFEVLECRAALDANYLGAQDTPPLIKGALDVLSQHVLGVACGGPFDADLLFEEVRGAAPYAALERETFDRVIDFVATGGYALKNYERYARIRLNKDGLWRISHPSVAQQYRLNVGTIVEMPELNIRYVRQGRGMAGRGGPVLGKIEEYFAETLRPGDNFLFAGKVLRFEGIRENECVVSNGAGANIIVPSYAGGKFPLSTYLAEQVRGMLADSDRWKALPEQVADWLRLQKEKSVLPKRGDLLVETFPRGNRHYMVAYPFEGRLAHQTLGMLLTRRLERAHARPLGFVATDYSLAVWALDDMAALFKAKKPSLSALFDEDMLGDDLEAWLNDSWMLKRTFRTCAVIAGLIEKRYPGQEKSGRQVTVSADLIYDVLRSHEPDHILLQATRTDASAGLLDVSRLGEMLSRVRGRIMHKHLDQISPLAVPVMLEIGKESVNGGANDTLLMEAADLVEEAMGSGHGSNSRKSV
;
A
#
# COMPACT_ATOMS: atom_id res chain seq x y z
N ASP A 1 -29.90 -1.91 23.86
CA ASP A 1 -29.02 -0.81 24.30
C ASP A 1 -27.76 -0.64 23.47
N ILE A 2 -26.99 -1.71 23.16
CA ILE A 2 -25.72 -1.61 22.41
C ILE A 2 -25.81 -2.38 21.08
N LEU A 3 -25.46 -1.72 19.97
CA LEU A 3 -25.35 -2.29 18.63
C LEU A 3 -23.89 -2.27 18.17
N LEU A 4 -23.30 -3.44 17.92
CA LEU A 4 -22.03 -3.56 17.23
C LEU A 4 -22.29 -3.63 15.73
N THR A 5 -21.62 -2.79 14.95
CA THR A 5 -21.90 -2.64 13.51
C THR A 5 -20.65 -2.23 12.76
N THR A 6 -20.68 -2.34 11.43
CA THR A 6 -19.65 -1.81 10.52
C THR A 6 -20.16 -0.58 9.77
N PRO A 7 -19.29 0.25 9.16
CA PRO A 7 -19.71 1.36 8.30
C PRO A 7 -20.70 0.94 7.19
N GLU A 8 -20.50 -0.24 6.60
CA GLU A 8 -21.36 -0.78 5.54
C GLU A 8 -22.74 -1.19 6.08
N GLN A 9 -22.79 -1.83 7.25
CA GLN A 9 -24.04 -2.16 7.92
C GLN A 9 -24.79 -0.90 8.37
N LEU A 10 -24.08 0.11 8.85
CA LEU A 10 -24.69 1.42 9.15
C LEU A 10 -25.32 2.04 7.89
N ALA A 11 -24.62 2.01 6.75
CA ALA A 11 -25.15 2.51 5.48
C ALA A 11 -26.45 1.80 5.05
N LEU A 12 -26.54 0.48 5.29
CA LEU A 12 -27.78 -0.28 5.08
C LEU A 12 -28.91 0.14 6.03
N LEU A 13 -28.60 0.32 7.31
CA LEU A 13 -29.60 0.69 8.33
C LEU A 13 -30.17 2.09 8.07
N ILE A 14 -29.33 3.07 7.74
CA ILE A 14 -29.79 4.44 7.44
C ILE A 14 -30.57 4.54 6.12
N ALA A 15 -30.31 3.62 5.17
CA ALA A 15 -31.04 3.52 3.90
C ALA A 15 -32.34 2.70 4.00
N SER A 16 -32.73 2.25 5.19
CA SER A 16 -33.95 1.48 5.41
C SER A 16 -35.17 2.36 5.64
N ASN A 17 -36.35 1.88 5.22
CA ASN A 17 -37.61 2.52 5.56
C ASN A 17 -37.81 2.50 7.08
N GLY A 18 -37.91 3.68 7.70
CA GLY A 18 -38.05 3.81 9.15
C GLY A 18 -36.74 3.99 9.91
N ALA A 19 -35.61 4.20 9.22
CA ALA A 19 -34.31 4.47 9.85
C ALA A 19 -34.37 5.56 10.94
N LYS A 20 -35.10 6.65 10.69
CA LYS A 20 -35.27 7.74 11.66
C LYS A 20 -35.89 7.26 12.98
N ARG A 21 -36.89 6.39 12.91
CA ARG A 21 -37.54 5.79 14.10
C ARG A 21 -36.60 4.80 14.78
N PHE A 22 -35.86 4.00 14.02
CA PHE A 22 -34.91 3.04 14.59
C PHE A 22 -33.80 3.71 15.41
N PHE A 23 -33.32 4.88 14.97
CA PHE A 23 -32.23 5.61 15.63
C PHE A 23 -32.69 6.72 16.58
N GLU A 24 -33.99 6.93 16.81
CA GLU A 24 -34.51 8.12 17.52
C GLU A 24 -33.95 8.27 18.95
N ASP A 25 -33.67 7.16 19.63
CA ASP A 25 -33.13 7.12 20.99
C ASP A 25 -31.59 6.99 21.05
N LEU A 26 -30.90 6.99 19.90
CA LEU A 26 -29.43 6.84 19.84
C LEU A 26 -28.74 8.03 20.52
N ARG A 27 -27.92 7.76 21.55
CA ARG A 27 -27.20 8.82 22.28
C ARG A 27 -25.71 8.88 21.95
N TYR A 28 -25.09 7.72 21.77
CA TYR A 28 -23.64 7.60 21.62
C TYR A 28 -23.26 6.75 20.41
N VAL A 29 -22.24 7.17 19.68
CA VAL A 29 -21.52 6.35 18.70
C VAL A 29 -20.06 6.28 19.14
N VAL A 30 -19.57 5.08 19.41
CA VAL A 30 -18.18 4.82 19.78
C VAL A 30 -17.45 4.25 18.57
N LEU A 31 -16.30 4.85 18.25
CA LEU A 31 -15.45 4.49 17.13
C LEU A 31 -14.12 4.04 17.69
N ASP A 32 -13.91 2.74 17.66
CA ASP A 32 -12.62 2.18 18.01
C ASP A 32 -11.63 2.35 16.85
N GLU A 33 -10.35 2.52 17.17
CA GLU A 33 -9.25 2.68 16.20
C GLU A 33 -9.50 3.78 15.14
N LEU A 34 -10.02 4.94 15.57
CA LEU A 34 -10.47 6.02 14.69
C LEU A 34 -9.41 6.41 13.63
N HIS A 35 -8.13 6.52 14.01
CA HIS A 35 -7.04 6.86 13.09
C HIS A 35 -6.94 5.93 11.87
N SER A 36 -7.36 4.67 11.98
CA SER A 36 -7.33 3.70 10.88
C SER A 36 -8.51 3.86 9.91
N LEU A 37 -9.64 4.38 10.40
CA LEU A 37 -10.86 4.51 9.63
C LEU A 37 -10.82 5.75 8.74
N VAL A 38 -10.38 6.89 9.30
CA VAL A 38 -10.54 8.21 8.67
C VAL A 38 -9.75 8.43 7.38
N THR A 39 -8.68 7.66 7.14
CA THR A 39 -7.82 7.77 5.96
C THR A 39 -8.27 6.87 4.81
N SER A 40 -9.50 6.36 4.85
CA SER A 40 -10.02 5.39 3.88
C SER A 40 -11.39 5.77 3.35
N LYS A 41 -11.78 5.20 2.20
CA LYS A 41 -13.15 5.32 1.69
C LYS A 41 -14.20 4.77 2.65
N ARG A 42 -13.85 3.80 3.51
CA ARG A 42 -14.72 3.35 4.61
C ARG A 42 -14.98 4.46 5.61
N GLY A 43 -13.95 5.24 5.96
CA GLY A 43 -14.06 6.45 6.75
C GLY A 43 -14.92 7.51 6.09
N HIS A 44 -14.81 7.70 4.78
CA HIS A 44 -15.69 8.63 4.05
C HIS A 44 -17.16 8.22 4.13
N LEU A 45 -17.46 6.92 3.94
CA LEU A 45 -18.81 6.37 4.06
C LEU A 45 -19.35 6.54 5.49
N LEU A 46 -18.52 6.25 6.49
CA LEU A 46 -18.87 6.41 7.89
C LEU A 46 -19.13 7.89 8.23
N ALA A 47 -18.30 8.83 7.76
CA ALA A 47 -18.47 10.26 8.00
C ALA A 47 -19.82 10.77 7.45
N LEU A 48 -20.20 10.32 6.25
CA LEU A 48 -21.52 10.60 5.68
C LEU A 48 -22.65 9.94 6.48
N GLY A 49 -22.45 8.70 6.93
CA GLY A 49 -23.40 8.02 7.83
C GLY A 49 -23.61 8.78 9.16
N LEU A 50 -22.54 9.31 9.75
CA LEU A 50 -22.60 10.14 10.95
C LEU A 50 -23.33 11.46 10.69
N ALA A 51 -23.10 12.11 9.54
CA ALA A 51 -23.85 13.31 9.16
C ALA A 51 -25.36 13.03 9.07
N ARG A 52 -25.74 11.90 8.46
CA ARG A 52 -27.13 11.45 8.39
C ARG A 52 -27.73 11.14 9.75
N LEU A 53 -26.99 10.45 10.63
CA LEU A 53 -27.44 10.17 11.99
C LEU A 53 -27.64 11.46 12.80
N ARG A 54 -26.77 12.46 12.64
CA ARG A 54 -26.94 13.77 13.29
C ARG A 54 -28.16 14.53 12.78
N ALA A 55 -28.53 14.36 11.51
CA ALA A 55 -29.79 14.90 10.98
C ALA A 55 -31.03 14.22 11.60
N PHE A 56 -30.94 12.93 11.96
CA PHE A 56 -32.00 12.24 12.70
C PHE A 56 -32.00 12.61 14.19
N VAL A 57 -30.82 12.69 14.80
CA VAL A 57 -30.59 12.92 16.22
C VAL A 57 -29.56 14.06 16.41
N PRO A 58 -30.01 15.32 16.51
CA PRO A 58 -29.09 16.47 16.61
C PRO A 58 -28.20 16.48 17.86
N LYS A 59 -28.57 15.74 18.92
CA LYS A 59 -27.81 15.63 20.17
C LYS A 59 -26.86 14.44 20.22
N LEU A 60 -26.66 13.75 19.09
CA LEU A 60 -25.78 12.58 19.01
C LEU A 60 -24.36 12.91 19.45
N GLN A 61 -23.84 12.16 20.42
CA GLN A 61 -22.45 12.26 20.84
C GLN A 61 -21.60 11.17 20.19
N THR A 62 -20.46 11.55 19.65
CA THR A 62 -19.47 10.66 19.04
C THR A 62 -18.23 10.60 19.92
N ILE A 63 -17.68 9.40 20.06
CA ILE A 63 -16.49 9.14 20.88
C ILE A 63 -15.53 8.36 19.98
N GLY A 64 -14.30 8.86 19.82
CA GLY A 64 -13.24 8.16 19.09
C GLY A 64 -12.16 7.68 20.05
N LEU A 65 -11.70 6.45 19.84
CA LEU A 65 -10.57 5.85 20.54
C LEU A 65 -9.41 5.72 19.55
N SER A 66 -8.20 6.09 19.97
CA SER A 66 -6.99 5.94 19.15
C SER A 66 -5.76 5.88 20.05
N ALA A 67 -4.86 4.94 19.78
CA ALA A 67 -3.62 4.77 20.54
C ALA A 67 -2.47 5.67 20.01
N THR A 68 -2.45 5.96 18.71
CA THR A 68 -1.31 6.59 18.03
C THR A 68 -1.76 7.71 17.10
N VAL A 69 -1.78 8.96 17.59
CA VAL A 69 -2.18 10.16 16.85
C VAL A 69 -1.25 11.34 17.13
N ALA A 70 -0.40 11.69 16.17
CA ALA A 70 0.49 12.84 16.23
C ALA A 70 -0.29 14.16 16.16
N GLU A 71 -1.30 14.22 15.29
CA GLU A 71 -2.14 15.40 15.06
C GLU A 71 -3.61 15.10 15.44
N PRO A 72 -3.97 15.18 16.73
CA PRO A 72 -5.30 14.79 17.20
C PRO A 72 -6.41 15.70 16.70
N ASP A 73 -6.10 16.94 16.32
CA ASP A 73 -7.09 17.93 15.91
C ASP A 73 -7.86 17.52 14.64
N GLU A 74 -7.20 16.83 13.70
CA GLU A 74 -7.87 16.30 12.52
C GLU A 74 -8.95 15.27 12.90
N LEU A 75 -8.64 14.36 13.84
CA LEU A 75 -9.58 13.36 14.33
C LEU A 75 -10.70 13.98 15.17
N ARG A 76 -10.36 14.97 16.00
CA ARG A 76 -11.33 15.73 16.81
C ARG A 76 -12.32 16.46 15.93
N ARG A 77 -11.85 17.04 14.82
CA ARG A 77 -12.69 17.68 13.80
C ARG A 77 -13.56 16.66 13.08
N TRP A 78 -12.99 15.51 12.72
CA TRP A 78 -13.72 14.42 12.04
C TRP A 78 -14.90 13.90 12.89
N LEU A 79 -14.73 13.84 14.21
CA LEU A 79 -15.75 13.36 15.14
C LEU A 79 -16.99 14.24 15.25
N VAL A 80 -16.94 15.52 14.89
CA VAL A 80 -18.06 16.47 15.09
C VAL A 80 -18.57 17.04 13.77
N ALA A 81 -19.77 17.65 13.79
CA ALA A 81 -20.34 18.26 12.59
C ALA A 81 -19.56 19.51 12.18
N GLN A 82 -19.35 19.69 10.88
CA GLN A 82 -18.55 20.79 10.31
C GLN A 82 -19.37 21.87 9.60
N ASN A 83 -20.70 21.76 9.58
CA ASN A 83 -21.63 22.63 8.86
C ASN A 83 -21.90 23.98 9.57
N ARG A 84 -20.88 24.61 10.15
CA ARG A 84 -21.03 25.90 10.84
C ARG A 84 -21.20 27.09 9.87
N PRO A 85 -21.85 28.19 10.33
CA PRO A 85 -21.85 29.47 9.62
C PRO A 85 -20.42 29.97 9.37
N LYS A 86 -20.20 30.61 8.20
CA LYS A 86 -18.89 31.10 7.72
C LYS A 86 -18.14 32.04 8.69
N ASP A 87 -18.83 32.60 9.68
CA ASP A 87 -18.26 33.60 10.62
C ASP A 87 -17.62 32.98 11.88
N SER A 88 -17.64 31.64 12.05
CA SER A 88 -16.98 31.00 13.18
C SER A 88 -15.46 30.97 12.97
N LYS A 89 -14.72 31.70 13.81
CA LYS A 89 -13.26 31.82 13.70
C LYS A 89 -12.48 30.53 13.95
N ASN A 90 -13.07 29.55 14.66
CA ASN A 90 -12.42 28.30 15.03
C ASN A 90 -13.25 27.07 14.59
N PRO A 91 -12.62 26.01 14.07
CA PRO A 91 -13.32 24.79 13.70
C PRO A 91 -13.89 24.09 14.95
N ASP A 92 -15.04 23.44 14.78
CA ASP A 92 -15.59 22.57 15.81
C ASP A 92 -14.72 21.34 16.01
N MET A 93 -14.42 21.05 17.27
CA MET A 93 -13.56 19.95 17.67
C MET A 93 -14.16 19.22 18.87
N ALA A 94 -14.10 17.89 18.85
CA ALA A 94 -14.38 17.08 20.04
C ALA A 94 -13.43 17.44 21.19
N GLY A 95 -13.85 17.14 22.43
CA GLY A 95 -12.94 17.14 23.58
C GLY A 95 -11.81 16.13 23.38
N LEU A 96 -10.62 16.45 23.88
CA LEU A 96 -9.47 15.53 23.87
C LEU A 96 -9.24 15.02 25.29
N ILE A 97 -9.26 13.70 25.45
CA ILE A 97 -8.88 13.04 26.70
C ILE A 97 -7.62 12.25 26.40
N THR A 98 -6.51 12.63 27.06
CA THR A 98 -5.25 11.90 26.98
C THR A 98 -5.08 11.10 28.26
N VAL A 99 -5.01 9.77 28.12
CA VAL A 99 -4.70 8.89 29.25
C VAL A 99 -3.18 8.77 29.36
N ALA A 100 -2.64 9.13 30.52
CA ALA A 100 -1.22 8.95 30.84
C ALA A 100 -1.06 7.70 31.71
N GLY A 101 -0.09 6.84 31.40
CA GLY A 101 0.17 5.60 32.13
C GLY A 101 0.66 4.49 31.20
N GLY A 102 0.91 3.31 31.77
CA GLY A 102 1.44 2.14 31.05
C GLY A 102 2.92 1.90 31.30
N ALA A 103 3.31 0.64 31.45
CA ALA A 103 4.72 0.26 31.48
C ALA A 103 5.40 0.59 30.14
N LYS A 104 6.61 1.15 30.19
CA LYS A 104 7.36 1.48 28.97
C LYS A 104 7.69 0.18 28.22
N PRO A 105 7.47 0.13 26.89
CA PRO A 105 7.75 -1.07 26.13
C PRO A 105 9.26 -1.39 26.13
N ASP A 106 9.58 -2.68 26.20
CA ASP A 106 10.93 -3.22 26.11
C ASP A 106 11.16 -3.71 24.68
N ILE A 107 11.76 -2.84 23.86
CA ILE A 107 12.00 -3.09 22.44
C ILE A 107 13.49 -3.14 22.18
N SER A 108 13.92 -4.20 21.49
CA SER A 108 15.31 -4.40 21.08
C SER A 108 15.40 -4.65 19.57
N ILE A 109 16.56 -4.37 18.99
CA ILE A 109 16.92 -4.84 17.65
C ILE A 109 17.78 -6.09 17.86
N LEU A 110 17.51 -7.16 17.12
CA LEU A 110 18.25 -8.41 17.25
C LEU A 110 19.74 -8.18 16.96
N ASP A 111 20.56 -8.56 17.94
CA ASP A 111 22.01 -8.71 17.76
C ASP A 111 22.30 -10.14 17.29
N SER A 112 22.37 -10.33 15.97
CA SER A 112 22.61 -11.65 15.37
C SER A 112 24.10 -11.95 15.26
N ARG A 113 24.43 -13.24 15.37
CA ARG A 113 25.80 -13.73 15.17
C ARG A 113 26.22 -13.65 13.70
N GLU A 114 25.27 -13.77 12.79
CA GLU A 114 25.50 -13.64 11.36
C GLU A 114 25.44 -12.18 10.90
N ARG A 115 26.11 -11.88 9.78
CA ARG A 115 26.08 -10.53 9.21
C ARG A 115 24.71 -10.24 8.60
N VAL A 116 24.22 -9.03 8.83
CA VAL A 116 22.98 -8.56 8.21
C VAL A 116 23.19 -8.50 6.68
N PRO A 117 22.28 -9.11 5.89
CA PRO A 117 22.39 -9.09 4.43
C PRO A 117 22.45 -7.67 3.85
N TRP A 118 23.08 -7.54 2.68
CA TRP A 118 23.11 -6.27 1.95
C TRP A 118 21.76 -5.90 1.34
N SER A 119 20.99 -6.90 0.87
CA SER A 119 19.70 -6.71 0.22
C SER A 119 18.72 -7.84 0.55
N GLY A 120 17.48 -7.68 0.10
CA GLY A 120 16.43 -8.66 0.26
C GLY A 120 15.53 -8.42 1.46
N HIS A 121 14.59 -9.35 1.61
CA HIS A 121 13.42 -9.23 2.50
C HIS A 121 13.31 -10.43 3.46
N SER A 122 14.37 -11.25 3.55
CA SER A 122 14.39 -12.50 4.31
C SER A 122 15.26 -12.34 5.57
N ALA A 123 14.76 -12.85 6.69
CA ALA A 123 15.51 -12.95 7.94
C ALA A 123 16.11 -14.36 8.15
N ARG A 124 16.47 -15.05 7.06
CA ARG A 124 17.03 -16.41 7.12
C ARG A 124 18.26 -16.51 8.04
N TYR A 125 19.11 -15.49 8.01
CA TYR A 125 20.33 -15.39 8.84
C TYR A 125 20.04 -15.40 10.35
N ALA A 126 18.81 -15.08 10.75
CA ALA A 126 18.37 -14.91 12.14
C ALA A 126 17.43 -16.04 12.61
N ILE A 127 17.21 -17.09 11.80
CA ILE A 127 16.28 -18.18 12.14
C ILE A 127 16.64 -18.87 13.46
N PRO A 128 17.91 -19.19 13.76
CA PRO A 128 18.27 -19.77 15.06
C PRO A 128 17.86 -18.88 16.22
N GLU A 129 18.15 -17.58 16.17
CA GLU A 129 17.81 -16.63 17.22
C GLU A 129 16.29 -16.41 17.36
N ILE A 130 15.54 -16.40 16.24
CA ILE A 130 14.07 -16.35 16.25
C ILE A 130 13.52 -17.59 16.95
N TYR A 131 14.03 -18.77 16.62
CA TYR A 131 13.59 -20.02 17.21
C TYR A 131 13.88 -20.07 18.71
N GLU A 132 15.07 -19.65 19.13
CA GLU A 132 15.42 -19.49 20.56
C GLU A 132 14.49 -18.52 21.29
N ALA A 133 14.13 -17.40 20.66
CA ALA A 133 13.18 -16.45 21.22
C ALA A 133 11.81 -17.09 21.45
N ILE A 134 11.30 -17.86 20.48
CA ILE A 134 10.04 -18.62 20.61
C ILE A 134 10.11 -19.63 21.77
N ARG A 135 11.24 -20.34 21.94
CA ARG A 135 11.40 -21.32 23.02
C ARG A 135 11.35 -20.70 24.41
N ARG A 136 11.90 -19.49 24.57
CA ARG A 136 12.00 -18.77 25.85
C ARG A 136 10.68 -18.13 26.30
N HIS A 137 9.73 -17.94 25.39
CA HIS A 137 8.47 -17.24 25.62
C HIS A 137 7.28 -18.20 25.51
N ARG A 138 6.17 -17.91 26.18
CA ARG A 138 4.97 -18.75 26.17
C ARG A 138 4.30 -18.71 24.80
N THR A 139 4.03 -17.51 24.29
CA THR A 139 3.36 -17.32 22.99
C THR A 139 3.97 -16.11 22.29
N THR A 140 4.62 -16.38 21.16
CA THR A 140 5.28 -15.35 20.34
C THR A 140 4.47 -15.01 19.08
N LEU A 141 4.21 -13.73 18.86
CA LEU A 141 3.57 -13.25 17.64
C LEU A 141 4.62 -12.67 16.68
N LEU A 142 4.83 -13.32 15.54
CA LEU A 142 5.80 -12.90 14.52
C LEU A 142 5.09 -12.14 13.40
N PHE A 143 5.31 -10.84 13.33
CA PHE A 143 4.80 -10.00 12.24
C PHE A 143 5.77 -9.95 11.07
N VAL A 144 5.23 -10.07 9.86
CA VAL A 144 5.92 -9.84 8.59
C VAL A 144 5.14 -8.83 7.74
N ASN A 145 5.79 -8.23 6.75
CA ASN A 145 5.16 -7.22 5.90
C ASN A 145 4.39 -7.82 4.71
N THR A 146 4.78 -8.99 4.21
CA THR A 146 4.12 -9.62 3.04
C THR A 146 3.69 -11.06 3.31
N ARG A 147 2.71 -11.53 2.54
CA ARG A 147 2.26 -12.93 2.57
C ARG A 147 3.39 -13.91 2.20
N SER A 148 4.18 -13.55 1.18
CA SER A 148 5.34 -14.35 0.77
C SER A 148 6.41 -14.45 1.84
N GLN A 149 6.66 -13.38 2.60
CA GLN A 149 7.54 -13.43 3.78
C GLN A 149 6.97 -14.34 4.86
N ALA A 150 5.66 -14.32 5.07
CA ALA A 150 5.00 -15.14 6.10
C ALA A 150 5.19 -16.62 5.80
N GLU A 151 4.93 -17.02 4.56
CA GLU A 151 5.12 -18.40 4.11
C GLU A 151 6.59 -18.81 4.17
N LEU A 152 7.52 -17.98 3.69
CA LEU A 152 8.95 -18.27 3.72
C LEU A 152 9.47 -18.43 5.15
N LEU A 153 9.13 -17.50 6.04
CA LEU A 153 9.53 -17.55 7.45
C LEU A 153 8.95 -18.78 8.14
N PHE A 154 7.68 -19.09 7.89
CA PHE A 154 7.04 -20.30 8.43
C PHE A 154 7.75 -21.58 7.97
N GLN A 155 8.14 -21.67 6.69
CA GLN A 155 8.89 -22.82 6.17
C GLN A 155 10.29 -22.96 6.79
N GLU A 156 11.03 -21.85 6.94
CA GLU A 156 12.35 -21.90 7.57
C GLU A 156 12.26 -22.24 9.07
N LEU A 157 11.27 -21.71 9.78
CA LEU A 157 10.99 -22.10 11.17
C LEU A 157 10.58 -23.57 11.27
N TRP A 158 9.74 -24.05 10.36
CA TRP A 158 9.34 -25.46 10.32
C TRP A 158 10.54 -26.40 10.18
N ARG A 159 11.51 -26.03 9.34
CA ARG A 159 12.77 -26.79 9.16
C ARG A 159 13.65 -26.77 10.40
N ALA A 160 13.69 -25.65 11.12
CA ALA A 160 14.45 -25.50 12.36
C ALA A 160 13.73 -26.03 13.61
N ASN A 161 12.47 -26.46 13.50
CA ASN A 161 11.61 -26.80 14.64
C ASN A 161 11.89 -28.20 15.20
N GLU A 162 13.06 -28.37 15.83
CA GLU A 162 13.51 -29.62 16.43
C GLU A 162 12.57 -30.10 17.57
N ASP A 163 12.02 -29.16 18.36
CA ASP A 163 11.14 -29.44 19.50
C ASP A 163 9.67 -29.68 19.12
N SER A 164 9.33 -29.66 17.82
CA SER A 164 7.95 -29.79 17.33
C SER A 164 6.97 -28.79 17.99
N LEU A 165 7.43 -27.56 18.22
CA LEU A 165 6.60 -26.50 18.80
C LEU A 165 5.36 -26.25 17.91
N PRO A 166 4.18 -26.02 18.50
CA PRO A 166 2.99 -25.66 17.74
C PRO A 166 3.12 -24.23 17.20
N ILE A 167 3.55 -24.12 15.94
CA ILE A 167 3.67 -22.86 15.18
C ILE A 167 2.58 -22.81 14.12
N ALA A 168 1.88 -21.69 14.00
CA ALA A 168 0.84 -21.48 12.99
C ALA A 168 1.15 -20.32 12.04
N LEU A 169 0.51 -20.33 10.87
CA LEU A 169 0.55 -19.26 9.87
C LEU A 169 -0.82 -18.55 9.82
N HIS A 170 -0.83 -17.22 9.72
CA HIS A 170 -2.06 -16.44 9.63
C HIS A 170 -1.94 -15.26 8.65
N HIS A 171 -2.61 -15.35 7.49
CA HIS A 171 -2.74 -14.23 6.56
C HIS A 171 -4.04 -14.30 5.74
N GLY A 172 -4.41 -13.19 5.11
CA GLY A 172 -5.72 -13.05 4.44
C GLY A 172 -6.00 -14.02 3.30
N SER A 173 -4.96 -14.60 2.67
CA SER A 173 -5.11 -15.63 1.63
C SER A 173 -5.43 -17.03 2.16
N LEU A 174 -5.39 -17.26 3.47
CA LEU A 174 -5.78 -18.56 4.02
C LEU A 174 -7.30 -18.73 3.99
N ASP A 175 -7.73 -19.97 3.77
CA ASP A 175 -9.13 -20.34 3.85
C ASP A 175 -9.76 -19.92 5.19
N VAL A 176 -11.04 -19.52 5.16
CA VAL A 176 -11.76 -19.03 6.35
C VAL A 176 -11.80 -20.09 7.46
N GLY A 177 -11.96 -21.37 7.11
CA GLY A 177 -11.92 -22.48 8.06
C GLY A 177 -10.54 -22.69 8.66
N GLN A 178 -9.47 -22.48 7.90
CA GLN A 178 -8.11 -22.50 8.43
C GLN A 178 -7.85 -21.33 9.38
N ARG A 179 -8.25 -20.10 9.01
CA ARG A 179 -8.11 -18.92 9.88
C ARG A 179 -8.83 -19.13 11.20
N ARG A 180 -10.10 -19.52 11.17
CA ARG A 180 -10.90 -19.81 12.38
C ARG A 180 -10.26 -20.88 13.28
N ARG A 181 -9.60 -21.89 12.71
CA ARG A 181 -8.87 -22.90 13.50
C ARG A 181 -7.66 -22.32 14.20
N VAL A 182 -6.88 -21.47 13.51
CA VAL A 182 -5.73 -20.78 14.11
C VAL A 182 -6.18 -19.79 15.18
N GLU A 183 -7.20 -18.99 14.90
CA GLU A 183 -7.82 -18.04 15.85
C GLU A 183 -8.33 -18.75 17.11
N LYS A 184 -9.00 -19.90 16.94
CA LYS A 184 -9.43 -20.73 18.07
C LYS A 184 -8.25 -21.30 18.85
N ALA A 185 -7.25 -21.88 18.19
CA ALA A 185 -6.07 -22.42 18.86
C ALA A 185 -5.27 -21.34 19.61
N MET A 186 -5.29 -20.10 19.10
CA MET A 186 -4.72 -18.94 19.78
C MET A 186 -5.54 -18.56 21.03
N ALA A 187 -6.88 -18.49 20.92
CA ALA A 187 -7.76 -18.22 22.07
C ALA A 187 -7.65 -19.30 23.16
N ASP A 188 -7.41 -20.55 22.77
CA ASP A 188 -7.20 -21.69 23.68
C ASP A 188 -5.76 -21.74 24.26
N ASN A 189 -4.89 -20.75 23.96
CA ASN A 189 -3.47 -20.72 24.34
C ASN A 189 -2.69 -21.99 23.95
N ALA A 190 -3.05 -22.63 22.83
CA ALA A 190 -2.47 -23.89 22.38
C ALA A 190 -1.25 -23.72 21.44
N LEU A 191 -0.90 -22.49 21.09
CA LEU A 191 0.17 -22.15 20.14
C LEU A 191 1.37 -21.51 20.85
N ARG A 192 2.58 -21.91 20.44
CA ARG A 192 3.84 -21.30 20.88
C ARG A 192 4.23 -20.12 20.01
N ALA A 193 3.87 -20.15 18.73
CA ALA A 193 4.12 -19.03 17.84
C ALA A 193 3.10 -18.92 16.71
N ILE A 194 2.89 -17.69 16.26
CA ILE A 194 2.04 -17.38 15.11
C ILE A 194 2.82 -16.45 14.17
N VAL A 195 3.01 -16.88 12.93
CA VAL A 195 3.56 -16.03 11.86
C VAL A 195 2.41 -15.35 11.14
N ALA A 196 2.35 -14.02 11.18
CA ALA A 196 1.22 -13.27 10.67
C ALA A 196 1.60 -12.02 9.87
N THR A 197 0.74 -11.69 8.89
CA THR A 197 0.72 -10.36 8.27
C THR A 197 -0.10 -9.38 9.13
N SER A 198 -0.44 -8.20 8.59
CA SER A 198 -1.30 -7.21 9.25
C SER A 198 -2.71 -7.66 9.62
N THR A 199 -3.08 -8.91 9.32
CA THR A 199 -4.36 -9.51 9.72
C THR A 199 -4.56 -9.60 11.23
N LEU A 200 -3.48 -9.57 12.01
CA LEU A 200 -3.52 -9.58 13.47
C LEU A 200 -3.06 -8.23 14.07
N ASP A 201 -2.92 -7.17 13.25
CA ASP A 201 -2.51 -5.84 13.73
C ASP A 201 -3.60 -5.19 14.60
N LEU A 202 -4.89 -5.46 14.32
CA LEU A 202 -6.03 -4.72 14.87
C LEU A 202 -7.17 -5.61 15.39
N GLY A 203 -7.82 -5.16 16.47
CA GLY A 203 -9.23 -5.44 16.76
C GLY A 203 -9.58 -6.70 17.55
N ILE A 204 -8.62 -7.52 17.98
CA ILE A 204 -8.90 -8.69 18.82
C ILE A 204 -7.84 -8.78 19.93
N ASP A 205 -8.29 -8.93 21.17
CA ASP A 205 -7.44 -9.16 22.35
C ASP A 205 -6.98 -10.63 22.35
N TRP A 206 -5.85 -10.88 21.71
CA TRP A 206 -5.38 -12.24 21.43
C TRP A 206 -4.57 -12.84 22.59
N GLY A 207 -5.22 -13.14 23.71
CA GLY A 207 -4.64 -13.97 24.78
C GLY A 207 -3.30 -13.48 25.37
N ASP A 208 -2.63 -14.36 26.12
CA ASP A 208 -1.39 -14.05 26.85
C ASP A 208 -0.15 -14.10 25.92
N VAL A 209 -0.12 -13.28 24.85
CA VAL A 209 1.10 -13.07 24.04
C VAL A 209 2.13 -12.33 24.89
N ASP A 210 3.31 -12.91 25.08
CA ASP A 210 4.37 -12.34 25.93
C ASP A 210 5.57 -11.79 25.15
N LEU A 211 5.62 -12.04 23.83
CA LEU A 211 6.61 -11.47 22.92
C LEU A 211 6.03 -11.19 21.52
N VAL A 212 6.37 -10.02 20.98
CA VAL A 212 6.19 -9.72 19.55
C VAL A 212 7.55 -9.72 18.85
N VAL A 213 7.68 -10.46 17.75
CA VAL A 213 8.86 -10.40 16.87
C VAL A 213 8.44 -9.72 15.58
N HIS A 214 9.17 -8.69 15.16
CA HIS A 214 8.92 -8.01 13.92
C HIS A 214 10.01 -8.36 12.90
N VAL A 215 9.66 -9.14 11.88
CA VAL A 215 10.58 -9.54 10.82
C VAL A 215 10.50 -8.57 9.64
N GLY A 216 11.66 -7.99 9.33
CA GLY A 216 11.79 -6.81 8.51
C GLY A 216 11.48 -5.53 9.29
N ALA A 217 11.73 -4.38 8.70
CA ALA A 217 11.43 -3.10 9.35
C ALA A 217 9.91 -2.78 9.38
N PRO A 218 9.43 -2.03 10.40
CA PRO A 218 7.98 -1.83 10.64
C PRO A 218 7.28 -0.88 9.67
N LYS A 219 8.03 -0.12 8.85
CA LYS A 219 7.53 0.86 7.88
C LYS A 219 6.75 2.04 8.48
N GLY A 220 6.62 2.13 9.80
CA GLY A 220 5.99 3.23 10.53
C GLY A 220 6.05 3.05 12.04
N ALA A 221 6.21 4.14 12.79
CA ALA A 221 6.28 4.13 14.26
C ALA A 221 4.93 3.78 14.89
N SER A 222 3.82 4.36 14.37
CA SER A 222 2.46 4.03 14.83
C SER A 222 2.11 2.55 14.64
N ARG A 223 2.56 1.96 13.52
CA ARG A 223 2.35 0.53 13.25
C ARG A 223 3.16 -0.35 14.19
N LEU A 224 4.41 0.04 14.48
CA LEU A 224 5.21 -0.64 15.48
C LEU A 224 4.50 -0.63 16.84
N ALA A 225 4.06 0.55 17.31
CA ALA A 225 3.35 0.71 18.58
C ALA A 225 2.07 -0.16 18.67
N GLN A 226 1.28 -0.23 17.59
CA GLN A 226 0.09 -1.10 17.53
C GLN A 226 0.44 -2.59 17.61
N ARG A 227 1.50 -3.01 16.90
CA ARG A 227 1.97 -4.41 16.87
C ARG A 227 2.53 -4.84 18.21
N ILE A 228 3.38 -4.01 18.83
CA ILE A 228 3.97 -4.34 20.14
C ILE A 228 2.94 -4.33 21.26
N GLY A 229 1.90 -3.49 21.17
CA GLY A 229 0.80 -3.46 22.14
C GLY A 229 0.05 -4.80 22.23
N ARG A 230 0.28 -5.74 21.30
CA ARG A 230 -0.24 -7.11 21.38
C ARG A 230 0.50 -7.99 22.39
N ALA A 231 1.75 -7.65 22.76
CA ALA A 231 2.48 -8.35 23.80
C ALA A 231 2.20 -7.72 25.17
N ASN A 232 1.95 -8.56 26.18
CA ASN A 232 1.65 -8.19 27.56
C ASN A 232 0.64 -7.03 27.61
N HIS A 233 -0.54 -7.24 27.00
CA HIS A 233 -1.59 -6.23 26.83
C HIS A 233 -2.30 -5.90 28.16
N ARG A 234 -1.52 -5.48 29.16
CA ARG A 234 -1.91 -5.11 30.52
C ARG A 234 -1.27 -3.77 30.85
N MET A 235 -1.96 -2.92 31.62
CA MET A 235 -1.46 -1.58 31.99
C MET A 235 -0.11 -1.63 32.73
N ASP A 236 0.11 -2.67 33.54
CA ASP A 236 1.24 -2.74 34.47
C ASP A 236 2.43 -3.57 33.95
N GLU A 237 2.31 -4.20 32.78
CA GLU A 237 3.37 -5.04 32.21
C GLU A 237 3.92 -4.45 30.91
N PRO A 238 5.25 -4.41 30.72
CA PRO A 238 5.83 -3.84 29.52
C PRO A 238 5.59 -4.77 28.32
N SER A 239 5.08 -4.22 27.22
CA SER A 239 5.10 -4.91 25.94
C SER A 239 6.53 -5.21 25.51
N LYS A 240 6.83 -6.47 25.20
CA LYS A 240 8.16 -6.92 24.77
C LYS A 240 8.21 -7.12 23.27
N ALA A 241 9.24 -6.59 22.61
CA ALA A 241 9.42 -6.79 21.19
C ALA A 241 10.89 -6.91 20.73
N ILE A 242 11.10 -7.72 19.69
CA ILE A 242 12.39 -7.87 19.00
C ILE A 242 12.20 -7.50 17.52
N LEU A 243 12.97 -6.53 17.04
CA LEU A 243 13.01 -6.13 15.64
C LEU A 243 14.13 -6.86 14.91
N ILE A 244 13.83 -7.47 13.77
CA ILE A 244 14.78 -8.27 12.99
C ILE A 244 14.88 -7.69 11.58
N PRO A 245 15.88 -6.83 11.30
CA PRO A 245 16.03 -6.20 10.00
C PRO A 245 16.41 -7.23 8.93
N ALA A 246 15.84 -7.15 7.73
CA ALA A 246 16.19 -8.07 6.63
C ALA A 246 17.44 -7.63 5.84
N ASN A 247 17.80 -6.34 5.92
CA ASN A 247 18.95 -5.77 5.24
C ASN A 247 19.51 -4.55 6.00
N ARG A 248 20.67 -4.03 5.57
CA ARG A 248 21.35 -2.93 6.27
C ARG A 248 20.56 -1.62 6.31
N PHE A 249 19.79 -1.28 5.27
CA PHE A 249 18.91 -0.11 5.33
C PHE A 249 17.78 -0.30 6.34
N GLU A 250 17.24 -1.52 6.46
CA GLU A 250 16.24 -1.83 7.48
C GLU A 250 16.79 -1.73 8.91
N VAL A 251 18.10 -1.87 9.13
CA VAL A 251 18.70 -1.59 10.45
C VAL A 251 18.51 -0.11 10.81
N LEU A 252 18.75 0.81 9.86
CA LEU A 252 18.52 2.24 10.06
C LEU A 252 17.05 2.52 10.33
N GLU A 253 16.15 1.86 9.58
CA GLU A 253 14.70 2.00 9.76
C GLU A 253 14.23 1.48 11.13
N CYS A 254 14.70 0.29 11.55
CA CYS A 254 14.41 -0.27 12.87
C CYS A 254 14.93 0.64 13.99
N ARG A 255 16.13 1.21 13.84
CA ARG A 255 16.68 2.18 14.80
C ARG A 255 15.82 3.44 14.85
N ALA A 256 15.39 3.94 13.69
CA ALA A 256 14.53 5.13 13.62
C ALA A 256 13.18 4.87 14.29
N ALA A 257 12.58 3.70 14.08
CA ALA A 257 11.31 3.31 14.70
C ALA A 257 11.45 3.11 16.22
N LEU A 258 12.58 2.57 16.68
CA LEU A 258 12.89 2.45 18.10
C LEU A 258 13.02 3.82 18.76
N ASP A 259 13.81 4.73 18.17
CA ASP A 259 13.97 6.11 18.65
C ASP A 259 12.60 6.83 18.68
N ALA A 260 11.79 6.67 17.63
CA ALA A 260 10.44 7.24 17.53
C ALA A 260 9.54 6.80 18.68
N ASN A 261 9.52 5.49 18.97
CA ASN A 261 8.70 4.92 20.02
C ASN A 261 9.10 5.46 21.41
N TYR A 262 10.39 5.61 21.71
CA TYR A 262 10.85 6.19 22.96
C TYR A 262 10.53 7.69 23.10
N LEU A 263 10.51 8.42 21.99
CA LEU A 263 10.12 9.83 21.94
C LEU A 263 8.60 10.04 21.91
N GLY A 264 7.81 8.97 21.81
CA GLY A 264 6.36 9.06 21.58
C GLY A 264 6.01 9.69 20.23
N ALA A 265 6.94 9.71 19.28
CA ALA A 265 6.70 10.23 17.95
C ALA A 265 5.77 9.28 17.19
N GLN A 266 4.72 9.85 16.59
CA GLN A 266 3.67 9.10 15.93
C GLN A 266 3.58 9.51 14.47
N ASP A 267 3.18 8.56 13.62
CA ASP A 267 2.81 8.80 12.24
C ASP A 267 1.29 8.93 12.16
N THR A 268 0.79 10.09 11.74
CA THR A 268 -0.62 10.26 11.37
C THR A 268 -0.66 10.62 9.90
N PRO A 269 -1.16 9.71 9.02
CA PRO A 269 -1.39 10.07 7.64
C PRO A 269 -2.42 11.21 7.59
N PRO A 270 -2.25 12.20 6.69
CA PRO A 270 -3.21 13.30 6.58
C PRO A 270 -4.58 12.78 6.18
N LEU A 271 -5.64 13.47 6.62
CA LEU A 271 -6.99 13.20 6.14
C LEU A 271 -7.09 13.36 4.61
N ILE A 272 -7.77 12.41 3.97
CA ILE A 272 -8.01 12.44 2.53
C ILE A 272 -9.30 13.22 2.25
N LYS A 273 -9.34 13.96 1.13
CA LYS A 273 -10.58 14.58 0.65
C LYS A 273 -11.66 13.52 0.39
N GLY A 274 -12.90 13.86 0.68
CA GLY A 274 -14.04 12.97 0.50
C GLY A 274 -14.17 12.47 -0.94
N ALA A 275 -14.29 11.15 -1.11
CA ALA A 275 -14.33 10.52 -2.42
C ALA A 275 -15.73 10.66 -3.06
N LEU A 276 -15.78 11.04 -4.33
CA LEU A 276 -17.02 11.38 -5.04
C LEU A 276 -17.88 10.16 -5.37
N ASP A 277 -17.25 9.01 -5.59
CA ASP A 277 -17.94 7.73 -5.77
C ASP A 277 -18.64 7.27 -4.48
N VAL A 278 -18.01 7.45 -3.33
CA VAL A 278 -18.61 7.19 -2.01
C VAL A 278 -19.78 8.15 -1.74
N LEU A 279 -19.63 9.43 -2.09
CA LEU A 279 -20.72 10.41 -1.98
C LEU A 279 -21.91 10.00 -2.86
N SER A 280 -21.64 9.55 -4.10
CA SER A 280 -22.66 9.08 -5.03
C SER A 280 -23.44 7.89 -4.45
N GLN A 281 -22.73 6.94 -3.84
CA GLN A 281 -23.34 5.81 -3.13
C GLN A 281 -24.22 6.29 -1.97
N HIS A 282 -23.75 7.26 -1.18
CA HIS A 282 -24.51 7.78 -0.05
C HIS A 282 -25.80 8.49 -0.48
N VAL A 283 -25.74 9.34 -1.51
CA VAL A 283 -26.91 10.02 -2.09
C VAL A 283 -27.97 8.99 -2.52
N LEU A 284 -27.56 7.92 -3.21
CA LEU A 284 -28.47 6.84 -3.59
C LEU A 284 -29.08 6.15 -2.35
N GLY A 285 -28.29 5.91 -1.31
CA GLY A 285 -28.74 5.35 -0.05
C GLY A 285 -29.78 6.21 0.67
N VAL A 286 -29.58 7.53 0.68
CA VAL A 286 -30.55 8.50 1.22
C VAL A 286 -31.89 8.40 0.48
N ALA A 287 -31.86 8.34 -0.86
CA ALA A 287 -33.04 8.16 -1.69
C ALA A 287 -33.78 6.84 -1.40
N CYS A 288 -33.03 5.77 -1.09
CA CYS A 288 -33.60 4.47 -0.74
C CYS A 288 -34.33 4.47 0.60
N GLY A 289 -33.87 5.29 1.56
CA GLY A 289 -34.52 5.46 2.87
C GLY A 289 -35.75 6.38 2.84
N GLY A 290 -35.85 7.27 1.84
CA GLY A 290 -37.01 8.11 1.61
C GLY A 290 -36.73 9.29 0.66
N PRO A 291 -37.76 10.08 0.32
CA PRO A 291 -37.61 11.31 -0.46
C PRO A 291 -36.67 12.31 0.23
N PHE A 292 -35.87 13.04 -0.54
CA PHE A 292 -34.97 14.06 0.02
C PHE A 292 -34.95 15.35 -0.80
N ASP A 293 -34.65 16.44 -0.11
CA ASP A 293 -34.39 17.76 -0.70
C ASP A 293 -32.88 17.93 -0.95
N ALA A 294 -32.51 18.44 -2.12
CA ALA A 294 -31.10 18.52 -2.52
C ALA A 294 -30.31 19.56 -1.71
N ASP A 295 -30.94 20.69 -1.35
CA ASP A 295 -30.28 21.75 -0.58
C ASP A 295 -30.05 21.30 0.87
N LEU A 296 -31.04 20.64 1.48
CA LEU A 296 -30.89 20.07 2.82
C LEU A 296 -29.83 18.96 2.85
N LEU A 297 -29.80 18.09 1.84
CA LEU A 297 -28.79 17.04 1.76
C LEU A 297 -27.39 17.61 1.55
N PHE A 298 -27.24 18.71 0.80
CA PHE A 298 -25.95 19.38 0.64
C PHE A 298 -25.41 19.90 1.97
N GLU A 299 -26.24 20.57 2.77
CA GLU A 299 -25.86 21.06 4.11
C GLU A 299 -25.56 19.91 5.08
N GLU A 300 -26.28 18.80 4.98
CA GLU A 300 -25.99 17.57 5.73
C GLU A 300 -24.61 17.01 5.35
N VAL A 301 -24.32 16.85 4.06
CA VAL A 301 -23.05 16.32 3.53
C VAL A 301 -21.87 17.19 3.97
N ARG A 302 -21.99 18.52 3.94
CA ARG A 302 -20.95 19.43 4.45
C ARG A 302 -20.71 19.32 5.95
N GLY A 303 -21.63 18.72 6.69
CA GLY A 303 -21.43 18.34 8.08
C GLY A 303 -20.39 17.23 8.28
N ALA A 304 -20.10 16.44 7.25
CA ALA A 304 -19.05 15.42 7.27
C ALA A 304 -17.67 16.04 6.97
N ALA A 305 -16.68 15.81 7.84
CA ALA A 305 -15.37 16.46 7.72
C ALA A 305 -14.63 16.27 6.37
N PRO A 306 -14.68 15.10 5.70
CA PRO A 306 -14.07 14.94 4.37
C PRO A 306 -14.74 15.77 3.26
N TYR A 307 -15.99 16.20 3.48
CA TYR A 307 -16.84 16.91 2.51
C TYR A 307 -17.17 18.34 2.94
N ALA A 308 -16.57 18.84 4.02
CA ALA A 308 -16.87 20.18 4.56
C ALA A 308 -16.61 21.33 3.57
N ALA A 309 -15.63 21.14 2.69
CA ALA A 309 -15.26 22.07 1.62
C ALA A 309 -15.86 21.69 0.25
N LEU A 310 -16.84 20.78 0.20
CA LEU A 310 -17.48 20.38 -1.06
C LEU A 310 -18.18 21.58 -1.71
N GLU A 311 -17.85 21.80 -2.98
CA GLU A 311 -18.48 22.85 -3.78
C GLU A 311 -19.87 22.42 -4.24
N ARG A 312 -20.80 23.39 -4.28
CA ARG A 312 -22.20 23.13 -4.65
C ARG A 312 -22.32 22.55 -6.06
N GLU A 313 -21.60 23.11 -7.02
CA GLU A 313 -21.60 22.62 -8.41
C GLU A 313 -21.15 21.15 -8.50
N THR A 314 -20.13 20.77 -7.74
CA THR A 314 -19.68 19.36 -7.69
C THR A 314 -20.76 18.46 -7.09
N PHE A 315 -21.46 18.91 -6.05
CA PHE A 315 -22.57 18.16 -5.45
C PHE A 315 -23.74 17.97 -6.44
N ASP A 316 -24.14 19.02 -7.16
CA ASP A 316 -25.22 18.93 -8.14
C ASP A 316 -24.86 17.94 -9.27
N ARG A 317 -23.61 17.95 -9.74
CA ARG A 317 -23.11 16.95 -10.71
C ARG A 317 -23.14 15.52 -10.16
N VAL A 318 -22.93 15.33 -8.86
CA VAL A 318 -23.11 14.03 -8.20
C VAL A 318 -24.59 13.62 -8.20
N ILE A 319 -25.51 14.53 -7.92
CA ILE A 319 -26.96 14.27 -8.00
C ILE A 319 -27.35 13.86 -9.42
N ASP A 320 -26.89 14.56 -10.44
CA ASP A 320 -27.16 14.24 -11.85
C ASP A 320 -26.62 12.87 -12.26
N PHE A 321 -25.40 12.54 -11.80
CA PHE A 321 -24.83 11.21 -11.97
C PHE A 321 -25.67 10.14 -11.26
N VAL A 322 -26.13 10.37 -10.04
CA VAL A 322 -26.99 9.41 -9.33
C VAL A 322 -28.32 9.26 -10.07
N ALA A 323 -28.89 10.35 -10.56
CA ALA A 323 -30.15 10.38 -11.30
C ALA A 323 -30.09 9.59 -12.60
N THR A 324 -29.05 9.77 -13.41
CA THR A 324 -29.04 9.32 -14.82
C THR A 324 -27.76 8.66 -15.30
N GLY A 325 -26.73 8.59 -14.46
CA GLY A 325 -25.38 8.15 -14.84
C GLY A 325 -24.54 9.20 -15.57
N GLY A 326 -25.02 10.45 -15.67
CA GLY A 326 -24.33 11.53 -16.39
C GLY A 326 -24.89 11.75 -17.80
N TYR A 327 -24.43 12.82 -18.47
CA TYR A 327 -24.95 13.23 -19.78
C TYR A 327 -24.84 12.13 -20.84
N ALA A 328 -23.70 11.43 -20.88
CA ALA A 328 -23.44 10.36 -21.83
C ALA A 328 -24.33 9.13 -21.62
N LEU A 329 -24.86 8.93 -20.41
CA LEU A 329 -25.60 7.74 -20.01
C LEU A 329 -27.12 7.97 -19.83
N LYS A 330 -27.58 9.24 -19.89
CA LYS A 330 -28.97 9.62 -19.60
C LYS A 330 -30.05 8.93 -20.42
N ASN A 331 -29.72 8.49 -21.64
CA ASN A 331 -30.68 7.85 -22.55
C ASN A 331 -30.89 6.36 -22.24
N TYR A 332 -30.10 5.77 -21.34
CA TYR A 332 -30.25 4.37 -20.96
C TYR A 332 -31.08 4.26 -19.69
N GLU A 333 -32.28 3.70 -19.80
CA GLU A 333 -33.23 3.58 -18.68
C GLU A 333 -32.65 2.91 -17.43
N ARG A 334 -31.72 1.96 -17.60
CA ARG A 334 -31.05 1.27 -16.49
C ARG A 334 -30.30 2.20 -15.53
N TYR A 335 -29.88 3.38 -15.97
CA TYR A 335 -29.15 4.35 -15.15
C TYR A 335 -30.05 5.42 -14.53
N ALA A 336 -31.35 5.41 -14.83
CA ALA A 336 -32.33 6.32 -14.26
C ALA A 336 -32.71 5.89 -12.82
N ARG A 337 -31.83 6.10 -11.83
CA ARG A 337 -31.97 5.54 -10.46
C ARG A 337 -32.81 6.41 -9.52
N ILE A 338 -32.74 7.72 -9.66
CA ILE A 338 -33.57 8.68 -8.91
C ILE A 338 -34.20 9.71 -9.85
N ARG A 339 -35.33 10.30 -9.45
CA ARG A 339 -36.05 11.33 -10.22
C ARG A 339 -36.51 12.45 -9.29
N LEU A 340 -36.49 13.67 -9.82
CA LEU A 340 -37.06 14.84 -9.17
C LEU A 340 -38.58 14.85 -9.42
N ASN A 341 -39.34 14.88 -8.34
CA ASN A 341 -40.78 14.93 -8.39
C ASN A 341 -41.30 16.37 -8.45
N LYS A 342 -42.61 16.53 -8.73
CA LYS A 342 -43.28 17.84 -8.76
C LYS A 342 -43.27 18.59 -7.43
N ASP A 343 -43.06 17.86 -6.32
CA ASP A 343 -42.92 18.42 -4.97
C ASP A 343 -41.51 18.97 -4.69
N GLY A 344 -40.60 18.92 -5.66
CA GLY A 344 -39.21 19.36 -5.50
C GLY A 344 -38.31 18.35 -4.80
N LEU A 345 -38.81 17.16 -4.48
CA LEU A 345 -38.04 16.12 -3.79
C LEU A 345 -37.53 15.04 -4.75
N TRP A 346 -36.31 14.58 -4.51
CA TRP A 346 -35.71 13.45 -5.20
C TRP A 346 -36.19 12.13 -4.57
N ARG A 347 -36.56 11.16 -5.42
CA ARG A 347 -36.98 9.81 -4.99
C ARG A 347 -36.37 8.74 -5.89
N ILE A 348 -36.24 7.52 -5.37
CA ILE A 348 -35.94 6.35 -6.22
C ILE A 348 -36.98 6.19 -7.33
N SER A 349 -36.52 5.85 -8.53
CA SER A 349 -37.38 5.66 -9.69
C SER A 349 -38.22 4.38 -9.61
N HIS A 350 -37.70 3.35 -8.95
CA HIS A 350 -38.36 2.05 -8.80
C HIS A 350 -37.89 1.31 -7.52
N PRO A 351 -38.73 0.52 -6.83
CA PRO A 351 -38.34 -0.24 -5.65
C PRO A 351 -37.15 -1.20 -5.82
N SER A 352 -36.94 -1.69 -7.06
CA SER A 352 -35.77 -2.53 -7.38
C SER A 352 -34.44 -1.82 -7.14
N VAL A 353 -34.38 -0.49 -7.28
CA VAL A 353 -33.18 0.31 -6.99
C VAL A 353 -32.75 0.14 -5.53
N ALA A 354 -33.70 0.15 -4.59
CA ALA A 354 -33.40 -0.07 -3.18
C ALA A 354 -32.96 -1.50 -2.88
N GLN A 355 -33.52 -2.50 -3.57
CA GLN A 355 -33.05 -3.89 -3.47
C GLN A 355 -31.61 -4.01 -3.96
N GLN A 356 -31.32 -3.37 -5.09
CA GLN A 356 -30.03 -3.42 -5.75
C GLN A 356 -28.93 -2.70 -4.94
N TYR A 357 -29.26 -1.54 -4.35
CA TYR A 357 -28.41 -0.84 -3.39
C TYR A 357 -28.03 -1.75 -2.22
N ARG A 358 -29.01 -2.41 -1.59
CA ARG A 358 -28.77 -3.29 -0.44
C ARG A 358 -27.81 -4.45 -0.72
N LEU A 359 -27.79 -4.95 -1.95
CA LEU A 359 -26.91 -6.06 -2.35
C LEU A 359 -25.46 -5.63 -2.63
N ASN A 360 -25.22 -4.34 -2.93
CA ASN A 360 -23.95 -3.87 -3.47
C ASN A 360 -23.28 -2.77 -2.62
N VAL A 361 -23.95 -2.21 -1.61
CA VAL A 361 -23.38 -1.13 -0.80
C VAL A 361 -22.08 -1.54 -0.11
N GLY A 362 -21.08 -0.68 -0.22
CA GLY A 362 -19.79 -0.85 0.42
C GLY A 362 -18.70 -0.06 -0.27
N THR A 363 -17.49 -0.08 0.28
CA THR A 363 -16.32 0.56 -0.35
C THR A 363 -15.16 -0.41 -0.57
N ILE A 364 -15.31 -1.65 -0.10
CA ILE A 364 -14.33 -2.71 -0.30
C ILE A 364 -14.66 -3.41 -1.63
N VAL A 365 -13.81 -3.19 -2.63
CA VAL A 365 -13.91 -3.84 -3.94
C VAL A 365 -12.79 -4.86 -4.07
N GLU A 366 -13.15 -6.14 -4.10
CA GLU A 366 -12.21 -7.23 -4.36
C GLU A 366 -11.70 -7.17 -5.80
N MET A 367 -10.39 -7.33 -5.97
CA MET A 367 -9.79 -7.47 -7.30
C MET A 367 -10.08 -8.89 -7.82
N PRO A 368 -10.54 -9.03 -9.08
CA PRO A 368 -10.77 -10.34 -9.65
C PRO A 368 -9.44 -11.08 -9.83
N GLU A 369 -9.48 -12.38 -9.56
CA GLU A 369 -8.34 -13.29 -9.70
C GLU A 369 -8.67 -14.39 -10.70
N LEU A 370 -7.67 -14.79 -11.48
CA LEU A 370 -7.71 -15.95 -12.38
C LEU A 370 -6.93 -17.11 -11.78
N ASN A 371 -7.44 -18.33 -11.99
CA ASN A 371 -6.68 -19.53 -11.65
C ASN A 371 -5.51 -19.71 -12.63
N ILE A 372 -4.30 -19.90 -12.14
CA ILE A 372 -3.14 -20.21 -13.00
C ILE A 372 -3.17 -21.69 -13.34
N ARG A 373 -3.35 -22.01 -14.61
CA ARG A 373 -3.47 -23.37 -15.14
C ARG A 373 -2.22 -23.74 -15.93
N TYR A 374 -1.47 -24.72 -15.45
CA TYR A 374 -0.27 -25.18 -16.14
C TYR A 374 -0.60 -26.10 -17.32
N VAL A 375 0.03 -25.92 -18.49
CA VAL A 375 -0.14 -26.74 -19.71
C VAL A 375 1.22 -27.09 -20.32
N ARG A 376 1.26 -28.13 -21.16
CA ARG A 376 2.49 -28.51 -21.89
C ARG A 376 2.76 -27.55 -23.05
N GLN A 377 4.03 -27.16 -23.18
CA GLN A 377 4.53 -26.24 -24.21
C GLN A 377 4.22 -26.75 -25.63
N GLY A 378 3.78 -25.87 -26.54
CA GLY A 378 3.55 -26.18 -27.96
C GLY A 378 2.19 -26.80 -28.33
N ARG A 379 1.29 -27.08 -27.37
CA ARG A 379 -0.10 -27.51 -27.67
C ARG A 379 -1.11 -26.36 -27.81
N GLY A 380 -0.67 -25.11 -27.62
CA GLY A 380 -1.53 -23.93 -27.68
C GLY A 380 -2.76 -24.02 -26.76
N MET A 381 -3.75 -23.14 -27.00
CA MET A 381 -5.01 -23.04 -26.23
C MET A 381 -5.89 -24.32 -26.20
N ALA A 382 -5.48 -25.41 -26.86
CA ALA A 382 -6.23 -26.66 -27.00
C ALA A 382 -5.98 -27.68 -25.88
N GLY A 383 -4.97 -27.49 -25.02
CA GLY A 383 -4.65 -28.41 -23.93
C GLY A 383 -5.57 -28.26 -22.70
N ARG A 384 -6.69 -28.99 -22.65
CA ARG A 384 -7.40 -29.23 -21.36
C ARG A 384 -6.55 -30.15 -20.47
N GLY A 385 -6.40 -29.81 -19.17
CA GLY A 385 -6.12 -30.82 -18.13
C GLY A 385 -4.78 -30.80 -17.38
N GLY A 386 -4.15 -29.63 -17.13
CA GLY A 386 -3.03 -29.56 -16.18
C GLY A 386 -3.40 -28.99 -14.80
N PRO A 387 -2.49 -29.02 -13.81
CA PRO A 387 -2.80 -28.60 -12.43
C PRO A 387 -3.03 -27.09 -12.31
N VAL A 388 -3.89 -26.69 -11.36
CA VAL A 388 -3.96 -25.29 -10.90
C VAL A 388 -2.76 -25.05 -9.99
N LEU A 389 -1.94 -24.06 -10.31
CA LEU A 389 -0.77 -23.69 -9.50
C LEU A 389 -1.10 -22.69 -8.40
N GLY A 390 -2.16 -21.90 -8.58
CA GLY A 390 -2.61 -20.88 -7.64
C GLY A 390 -3.49 -19.86 -8.34
N LYS A 391 -3.58 -18.65 -7.79
CA LYS A 391 -4.36 -17.55 -8.35
C LYS A 391 -3.47 -16.34 -8.60
N ILE A 392 -3.80 -15.58 -9.64
CA ILE A 392 -3.16 -14.31 -9.97
C ILE A 392 -4.23 -13.27 -10.23
N GLU A 393 -3.94 -12.00 -9.94
CA GLU A 393 -4.88 -10.92 -10.24
C GLU A 393 -5.13 -10.86 -11.76
N GLU A 394 -6.40 -10.82 -12.17
CA GLU A 394 -6.83 -10.86 -13.58
C GLU A 394 -6.11 -9.81 -14.42
N TYR A 395 -5.98 -8.60 -13.86
CA TYR A 395 -5.32 -7.49 -14.55
C TYR A 395 -3.85 -7.77 -14.86
N PHE A 396 -3.14 -8.48 -13.96
CA PHE A 396 -1.74 -8.77 -14.21
C PHE A 396 -1.63 -9.66 -15.44
N ALA A 397 -2.48 -10.68 -15.53
CA ALA A 397 -2.55 -11.54 -16.70
C ALA A 397 -2.95 -10.77 -17.98
N GLU A 398 -3.78 -9.73 -17.89
CA GLU A 398 -4.16 -8.88 -19.03
C GLU A 398 -3.02 -7.98 -19.53
N THR A 399 -2.05 -7.62 -18.66
CA THR A 399 -0.85 -6.88 -19.09
C THR A 399 0.13 -7.73 -19.90
N LEU A 400 -0.03 -9.06 -19.85
CA LEU A 400 0.86 -10.00 -20.53
C LEU A 400 0.41 -10.25 -21.97
N ARG A 401 1.37 -10.33 -22.87
CA ARG A 401 1.20 -10.82 -24.23
C ARG A 401 1.53 -12.32 -24.27
N PRO A 402 0.81 -13.13 -25.07
CA PRO A 402 1.18 -14.53 -25.26
C PRO A 402 2.67 -14.66 -25.64
N GLY A 403 3.42 -15.42 -24.84
CA GLY A 403 4.86 -15.55 -24.94
C GLY A 403 5.67 -14.81 -23.88
N ASP A 404 5.07 -13.85 -23.17
CA ASP A 404 5.70 -13.16 -22.04
C ASP A 404 5.96 -14.15 -20.90
N ASN A 405 7.08 -13.97 -20.21
CA ASN A 405 7.44 -14.76 -19.04
C ASN A 405 7.13 -13.98 -17.77
N PHE A 406 6.57 -14.63 -16.75
CA PHE A 406 6.37 -14.04 -15.43
C PHE A 406 6.71 -15.01 -14.29
N LEU A 407 7.02 -14.46 -13.12
CA LEU A 407 7.36 -15.25 -11.94
C LEU A 407 6.11 -15.53 -11.09
N PHE A 408 5.87 -16.80 -10.77
CA PHE A 408 4.82 -17.20 -9.83
C PHE A 408 5.23 -18.41 -9.00
N ALA A 409 5.08 -18.33 -7.68
CA ALA A 409 5.47 -19.40 -6.73
C ALA A 409 6.89 -19.94 -6.97
N GLY A 410 7.84 -19.05 -7.28
CA GLY A 410 9.24 -19.41 -7.55
C GLY A 410 9.50 -20.06 -8.91
N LYS A 411 8.49 -20.18 -9.78
CA LYS A 411 8.61 -20.74 -11.14
C LYS A 411 8.49 -19.64 -12.18
N VAL A 412 9.29 -19.74 -13.25
CA VAL A 412 9.15 -18.89 -14.44
C VAL A 412 8.11 -19.54 -15.34
N LEU A 413 6.99 -18.85 -15.52
CA LEU A 413 5.85 -19.31 -16.29
C LEU A 413 5.75 -18.48 -17.57
N ARG A 414 5.61 -19.15 -18.71
CA ARG A 414 5.30 -18.49 -19.99
C ARG A 414 3.80 -18.35 -20.10
N PHE A 415 3.31 -17.13 -20.27
CA PHE A 415 1.91 -16.85 -20.49
C PHE A 415 1.48 -17.32 -21.89
N GLU A 416 0.48 -18.20 -21.97
CA GLU A 416 -0.07 -18.69 -23.23
C GLU A 416 -1.37 -17.97 -23.61
N GLY A 417 -2.08 -17.41 -22.62
CA GLY A 417 -3.31 -16.65 -22.81
C GLY A 417 -4.31 -16.82 -21.67
N ILE A 418 -5.39 -16.07 -21.71
CA ILE A 418 -6.53 -16.21 -20.78
C ILE A 418 -7.63 -17.02 -21.45
N ARG A 419 -8.16 -18.03 -20.75
CA ARG A 419 -9.33 -18.80 -21.18
C ARG A 419 -10.33 -18.90 -20.05
N GLU A 420 -11.56 -18.46 -20.31
CA GLU A 420 -12.64 -18.42 -19.31
C GLU A 420 -12.21 -17.65 -18.05
N ASN A 421 -11.95 -18.34 -16.93
CA ASN A 421 -11.48 -17.76 -15.67
C ASN A 421 -10.08 -18.28 -15.27
N GLU A 422 -9.28 -18.68 -16.26
CA GLU A 422 -7.95 -19.27 -16.08
C GLU A 422 -6.88 -18.52 -16.88
N CYS A 423 -5.75 -18.26 -16.23
CA CYS A 423 -4.50 -17.82 -16.83
C CYS A 423 -3.73 -19.08 -17.24
N VAL A 424 -3.68 -19.37 -18.53
CA VAL A 424 -3.04 -20.58 -19.07
C VAL A 424 -1.55 -20.30 -19.24
N VAL A 425 -0.72 -21.18 -18.69
CA VAL A 425 0.73 -21.00 -18.64
C VAL A 425 1.47 -22.28 -18.98
N SER A 426 2.64 -22.16 -19.59
CA SER A 426 3.58 -23.26 -19.79
C SER A 426 4.93 -22.95 -19.11
N ASN A 427 5.92 -23.84 -19.28
CA ASN A 427 7.25 -23.59 -18.73
C ASN A 427 7.92 -22.43 -19.47
N GLY A 428 8.35 -21.40 -18.72
CA GLY A 428 9.03 -20.24 -19.29
C GLY A 428 10.55 -20.38 -19.26
N ALA A 429 11.21 -19.74 -20.23
CA ALA A 429 12.66 -19.60 -20.31
C ALA A 429 13.02 -18.27 -20.99
N GLY A 430 14.11 -17.62 -20.57
CA GLY A 430 14.66 -16.42 -21.21
C GLY A 430 14.79 -15.18 -20.29
N ALA A 431 15.42 -14.15 -20.83
CA ALA A 431 15.51 -12.80 -20.24
C ALA A 431 14.24 -11.98 -20.54
N ASN A 432 13.91 -11.01 -19.68
CA ASN A 432 12.65 -10.25 -19.59
C ASN A 432 11.51 -11.05 -18.94
N ILE A 433 11.54 -11.09 -17.60
CA ILE A 433 10.48 -11.65 -16.76
C ILE A 433 9.69 -10.48 -16.17
N ILE A 434 8.39 -10.47 -16.45
CA ILE A 434 7.45 -9.50 -15.91
C ILE A 434 7.08 -9.98 -14.51
N VAL A 435 7.44 -9.21 -13.48
CA VAL A 435 7.07 -9.57 -12.11
C VAL A 435 5.68 -9.03 -11.81
N PRO A 436 4.78 -9.86 -11.25
CA PRO A 436 3.49 -9.38 -10.80
C PRO A 436 3.66 -8.33 -9.71
N SER A 437 3.32 -7.09 -10.03
CA SER A 437 3.14 -6.04 -9.04
C SER A 437 1.78 -6.27 -8.38
N TYR A 438 1.78 -7.09 -7.32
CA TYR A 438 0.62 -7.25 -6.47
C TYR A 438 0.36 -5.93 -5.73
N ALA A 439 -0.84 -5.38 -5.90
CA ALA A 439 -1.25 -4.16 -5.18
C ALA A 439 -1.46 -4.39 -3.66
N GLY A 440 -1.44 -5.65 -3.22
CA GLY A 440 -1.65 -6.02 -1.83
C GLY A 440 -0.37 -6.00 -0.99
N GLY A 441 -0.15 -4.92 -0.24
CA GLY A 441 0.45 -5.02 1.09
C GLY A 441 1.90 -4.59 1.28
N LYS A 442 2.52 -3.83 0.36
CA LYS A 442 3.79 -3.16 0.68
C LYS A 442 3.50 -1.78 1.27
N PHE A 443 3.50 -1.69 2.58
CA PHE A 443 3.43 -0.41 3.26
C PHE A 443 4.71 0.38 2.95
N PRO A 444 4.59 1.60 2.40
CA PRO A 444 5.78 2.42 2.19
C PRO A 444 6.33 2.85 3.54
N LEU A 445 7.63 3.15 3.56
CA LEU A 445 8.28 3.83 4.68
C LEU A 445 7.50 5.11 5.01
N SER A 446 7.06 5.31 6.25
CA SER A 446 6.40 6.56 6.68
C SER A 446 7.30 7.77 6.46
N THR A 447 6.73 8.94 6.15
CA THR A 447 7.49 10.18 5.92
C THR A 447 8.40 10.52 7.10
N TYR A 448 7.95 10.34 8.35
CA TYR A 448 8.77 10.57 9.54
C TYR A 448 9.99 9.63 9.58
N LEU A 449 9.79 8.32 9.44
CA LEU A 449 10.91 7.37 9.44
C LEU A 449 11.87 7.61 8.27
N ALA A 450 11.38 7.93 7.07
CA ALA A 450 12.22 8.32 5.94
C ALA A 450 13.11 9.52 6.29
N GLU A 451 12.54 10.52 6.95
CA GLU A 451 13.26 11.69 7.40
C GLU A 451 14.31 11.38 8.47
N GLN A 452 14.00 10.47 9.40
CA GLN A 452 14.94 10.00 10.43
C GLN A 452 16.09 9.20 9.84
N VAL A 453 15.82 8.31 8.89
CA VAL A 453 16.85 7.54 8.16
C VAL A 453 17.79 8.50 7.41
N ARG A 454 17.25 9.50 6.69
CA ARG A 454 18.08 10.56 6.07
C ARG A 454 18.89 11.34 7.10
N GLY A 455 18.33 11.59 8.28
CA GLY A 455 19.04 12.19 9.41
C GLY A 455 20.21 11.34 9.92
N MET A 456 20.05 10.01 9.98
CA MET A 456 21.14 9.09 10.35
C MET A 456 22.24 9.04 9.29
N LEU A 457 21.89 9.08 8.00
CA LEU A 457 22.88 9.13 6.93
C LEU A 457 23.70 10.43 6.94
N ALA A 458 23.06 11.55 7.27
CA ALA A 458 23.69 12.87 7.30
C ALA A 458 24.60 13.11 8.52
N ASP A 459 24.40 12.39 9.62
CA ASP A 459 25.07 12.63 10.90
C ASP A 459 25.86 11.40 11.39
N SER A 460 27.19 11.50 11.33
CA SER A 460 28.08 10.42 11.75
C SER A 460 28.10 10.15 13.25
N ASP A 461 27.68 11.09 14.09
CA ASP A 461 27.59 10.84 15.53
C ASP A 461 26.50 9.82 15.88
N ARG A 462 25.44 9.75 15.06
CA ARG A 462 24.36 8.78 15.22
C ARG A 462 24.80 7.34 14.91
N TRP A 463 25.93 7.14 14.22
CA TRP A 463 26.40 5.79 13.84
C TRP A 463 26.88 4.97 15.03
N LYS A 464 27.23 5.62 16.15
CA LYS A 464 27.65 4.96 17.41
C LYS A 464 26.56 4.07 18.01
N ALA A 465 25.30 4.34 17.67
CA ALA A 465 24.15 3.58 18.13
C ALA A 465 23.73 2.46 17.16
N LEU A 466 24.45 2.30 16.03
CA LEU A 466 24.21 1.27 15.04
C LEU A 466 25.15 0.07 15.29
N PRO A 467 24.78 -1.15 14.85
CA PRO A 467 25.72 -2.26 14.78
C PRO A 467 26.95 -1.89 13.95
N GLU A 468 28.15 -2.30 14.40
CA GLU A 468 29.42 -1.88 13.78
C GLU A 468 29.50 -2.20 12.29
N GLN A 469 28.96 -3.35 11.86
CA GLN A 469 28.87 -3.72 10.45
C GLN A 469 28.09 -2.72 9.56
N VAL A 470 27.12 -1.99 10.13
CA VAL A 470 26.35 -0.94 9.42
C VAL A 470 27.08 0.39 9.50
N ALA A 471 27.69 0.70 10.65
CA ALA A 471 28.52 1.90 10.79
C ALA A 471 29.70 1.87 9.82
N ASP A 472 30.40 0.74 9.70
CA ASP A 472 31.48 0.51 8.73
C ASP A 472 31.02 0.68 7.29
N TRP A 473 29.84 0.16 6.97
CA TRP A 473 29.25 0.33 5.64
C TRP A 473 29.02 1.80 5.28
N LEU A 474 28.55 2.62 6.23
CA LEU A 474 28.38 4.07 6.04
C LEU A 474 29.72 4.81 5.97
N ARG A 475 30.71 4.43 6.79
CA ARG A 475 32.08 4.98 6.72
C ARG A 475 32.70 4.72 5.35
N LEU A 476 32.60 3.49 4.84
CA LEU A 476 33.12 3.13 3.52
C LEU A 476 32.40 3.89 2.40
N GLN A 477 31.08 4.09 2.50
CA GLN A 477 30.36 4.94 1.54
C GLN A 477 30.94 6.36 1.52
N LYS A 478 31.23 6.93 2.69
CA LYS A 478 31.79 8.29 2.82
C LYS A 478 33.20 8.38 2.24
N GLU A 479 33.96 7.29 2.22
CA GLU A 479 35.28 7.22 1.59
C GLU A 479 35.20 7.08 0.06
N LYS A 480 34.29 6.22 -0.44
CA LYS A 480 34.16 5.91 -1.87
C LYS A 480 33.34 6.93 -2.66
N SER A 481 32.44 7.64 -2.00
CA SER A 481 31.53 8.62 -2.60
C SER A 481 31.20 9.71 -1.57
N VAL A 482 29.92 9.97 -1.30
CA VAL A 482 29.43 10.92 -0.30
C VAL A 482 28.17 10.37 0.38
N LEU A 483 27.84 10.94 1.54
CA LEU A 483 26.53 10.78 2.17
C LEU A 483 25.75 12.10 2.07
N PRO A 484 24.48 12.07 1.63
CA PRO A 484 23.69 13.28 1.45
C PRO A 484 23.31 13.92 2.79
N LYS A 485 23.14 15.24 2.81
CA LYS A 485 22.46 15.90 3.94
C LYS A 485 20.97 15.53 3.94
N ARG A 486 20.29 15.78 5.07
CA ARG A 486 18.87 15.45 5.28
C ARG A 486 17.93 15.94 4.15
N GLY A 487 18.24 17.10 3.55
CA GLY A 487 17.45 17.72 2.49
C GLY A 487 17.95 17.47 1.06
N ASP A 488 19.09 16.79 0.89
CA ASP A 488 19.72 16.63 -0.41
C ASP A 488 19.30 15.30 -1.07
N LEU A 489 19.41 15.24 -2.40
CA LEU A 489 19.30 14.00 -3.17
C LEU A 489 20.68 13.62 -3.70
N LEU A 490 21.19 12.46 -3.29
CA LEU A 490 22.38 11.88 -3.91
C LEU A 490 21.99 11.12 -5.18
N VAL A 491 22.66 11.46 -6.28
CA VAL A 491 22.62 10.75 -7.57
C VAL A 491 24.05 10.29 -7.90
N GLU A 492 24.24 8.99 -8.01
CA GLU A 492 25.50 8.36 -8.39
C GLU A 492 25.42 7.80 -9.80
N THR A 493 26.48 7.93 -10.59
CA THR A 493 26.59 7.30 -11.91
C THR A 493 27.89 6.53 -12.04
N PHE A 494 27.84 5.33 -12.60
CA PHE A 494 29.02 4.48 -12.82
C PHE A 494 28.81 3.52 -13.99
N PRO A 495 29.89 3.13 -14.71
CA PRO A 495 29.84 2.05 -15.69
C PRO A 495 29.90 0.68 -14.98
N ARG A 496 29.26 -0.35 -15.55
CA ARG A 496 29.47 -1.75 -15.16
C ARG A 496 29.18 -2.67 -16.34
N GLY A 497 30.20 -3.41 -16.79
CA GLY A 497 30.14 -4.16 -18.05
C GLY A 497 29.87 -3.22 -19.23
N ASN A 498 28.92 -3.58 -20.10
CA ASN A 498 28.55 -2.78 -21.29
C ASN A 498 27.36 -1.83 -21.02
N ARG A 499 27.13 -1.43 -19.77
CA ARG A 499 26.00 -0.59 -19.37
C ARG A 499 26.44 0.52 -18.44
N HIS A 500 25.66 1.59 -18.41
CA HIS A 500 25.84 2.72 -17.51
C HIS A 500 24.66 2.80 -16.54
N TYR A 501 24.95 3.06 -15.27
CA TYR A 501 23.98 3.08 -14.18
C TYR A 501 23.84 4.48 -13.60
N MET A 502 22.62 4.83 -13.21
CA MET A 502 22.29 5.98 -12.38
C MET A 502 21.52 5.48 -11.17
N VAL A 503 22.01 5.76 -9.96
CA VAL A 503 21.35 5.41 -8.70
C VAL A 503 21.01 6.68 -7.93
N ALA A 504 19.73 6.86 -7.60
CA ALA A 504 19.24 7.93 -6.75
C ALA A 504 18.82 7.39 -5.38
N TYR A 505 19.04 8.17 -4.30
CA TYR A 505 18.68 7.80 -2.92
C TYR A 505 17.60 8.72 -2.29
N PRO A 506 16.34 8.65 -2.76
CA PRO A 506 15.23 9.50 -2.29
C PRO A 506 14.73 9.19 -0.86
N PHE A 507 14.44 7.91 -0.54
CA PHE A 507 13.81 7.40 0.70
C PHE A 507 12.30 7.60 0.86
N GLU A 508 11.57 7.95 -0.18
CA GLU A 508 10.10 8.15 -0.15
C GLU A 508 9.28 6.85 -0.29
N GLY A 509 9.93 5.69 -0.39
CA GLY A 509 9.27 4.41 -0.47
C GLY A 509 9.03 3.93 -1.90
N ARG A 510 8.81 2.63 -2.04
CA ARG A 510 8.83 1.96 -3.34
C ARG A 510 7.83 2.51 -4.35
N LEU A 511 6.60 2.88 -3.95
CA LEU A 511 5.57 3.37 -4.88
C LEU A 511 5.98 4.70 -5.52
N ALA A 512 6.40 5.68 -4.71
CA ALA A 512 6.89 6.96 -5.21
C ALA A 512 8.12 6.78 -6.12
N HIS A 513 9.04 5.88 -5.73
CA HIS A 513 10.23 5.58 -6.53
C HIS A 513 9.92 4.85 -7.84
N GLN A 514 8.89 3.99 -7.86
CA GLN A 514 8.41 3.36 -9.08
C GLN A 514 7.87 4.41 -10.05
N THR A 515 6.97 5.29 -9.59
CA THR A 515 6.47 6.42 -10.38
C THR A 515 7.61 7.27 -10.92
N LEU A 516 8.56 7.65 -10.06
CA LEU A 516 9.74 8.41 -10.45
C LEU A 516 10.57 7.68 -11.51
N GLY A 517 10.86 6.40 -11.32
CA GLY A 517 11.62 5.58 -12.28
C GLY A 517 10.99 5.56 -13.67
N MET A 518 9.66 5.48 -13.73
CA MET A 518 8.92 5.50 -14.98
C MET A 518 9.03 6.86 -15.70
N LEU A 519 8.87 7.96 -14.96
CA LEU A 519 8.98 9.32 -15.50
C LEU A 519 10.42 9.63 -15.94
N LEU A 520 11.41 9.27 -15.12
CA LEU A 520 12.83 9.45 -15.43
C LEU A 520 13.25 8.68 -16.67
N THR A 521 12.77 7.44 -16.84
CA THR A 521 13.05 6.63 -18.04
C THR A 521 12.57 7.34 -19.31
N ARG A 522 11.37 7.95 -19.31
CA ARG A 522 10.87 8.72 -20.46
C ARG A 522 11.71 9.96 -20.75
N ARG A 523 12.13 10.70 -19.72
CA ARG A 523 13.00 11.88 -19.88
C ARG A 523 14.38 11.49 -20.42
N LEU A 524 14.94 10.40 -19.92
CA LEU A 524 16.22 9.85 -20.39
C LEU A 524 16.13 9.34 -21.83
N GLU A 525 15.00 8.74 -22.22
CA GLU A 525 14.73 8.35 -23.62
C GLU A 525 14.72 9.57 -24.54
N ARG A 526 13.98 10.65 -24.19
CA ARG A 526 13.99 11.92 -24.94
C ARG A 526 15.39 12.56 -25.00
N ALA A 527 16.19 12.37 -23.97
CA ALA A 527 17.58 12.82 -23.93
C ALA A 527 18.57 11.86 -24.61
N HIS A 528 18.09 10.82 -25.29
CA HIS A 528 18.89 9.85 -26.04
C HIS A 528 19.89 9.06 -25.17
N ALA A 529 19.57 8.84 -23.89
CA ALA A 529 20.38 8.00 -23.00
C ALA A 529 20.15 6.49 -23.21
N ARG A 530 19.10 6.11 -23.97
CA ARG A 530 18.69 4.73 -24.24
C ARG A 530 18.57 3.87 -22.97
N PRO A 531 17.70 4.26 -22.01
CA PRO A 531 17.44 3.46 -20.82
C PRO A 531 16.84 2.10 -21.18
N LEU A 532 17.35 1.05 -20.55
CA LEU A 532 16.90 -0.34 -20.73
C LEU A 532 15.91 -0.77 -19.64
N GLY A 533 15.90 -0.09 -18.50
CA GLY A 533 15.00 -0.39 -17.39
C GLY A 533 15.39 0.33 -16.11
N PHE A 534 14.55 0.13 -15.08
CA PHE A 534 14.79 0.65 -13.75
C PHE A 534 14.33 -0.35 -12.68
N VAL A 535 14.85 -0.22 -11.46
CA VAL A 535 14.38 -0.94 -10.28
C VAL A 535 14.25 0.03 -9.11
N ALA A 536 13.20 -0.15 -8.31
CA ALA A 536 12.89 0.71 -7.17
C ALA A 536 12.77 -0.11 -5.88
N THR A 537 13.42 0.37 -4.82
CA THR A 537 13.30 -0.11 -3.44
C THR A 537 12.62 0.95 -2.57
N ASP A 538 12.46 0.71 -1.27
CA ASP A 538 11.97 1.75 -0.35
C ASP A 538 12.96 2.92 -0.17
N TYR A 539 14.23 2.72 -0.51
CA TYR A 539 15.32 3.64 -0.18
C TYR A 539 15.93 4.31 -1.42
N SER A 540 15.95 3.58 -2.54
CA SER A 540 16.67 3.98 -3.74
C SER A 540 15.99 3.54 -5.02
N LEU A 541 16.39 4.19 -6.12
CA LEU A 541 15.97 3.95 -7.49
C LEU A 541 17.22 3.83 -8.37
N ALA A 542 17.33 2.76 -9.14
CA ALA A 542 18.39 2.60 -10.13
C ALA A 542 17.80 2.55 -11.55
N VAL A 543 18.41 3.28 -12.48
CA VAL A 543 18.14 3.23 -13.92
C VAL A 543 19.42 2.80 -14.62
N TRP A 544 19.32 1.93 -15.63
CA TRP A 544 20.46 1.54 -16.46
C TRP A 544 20.20 1.77 -17.93
N ALA A 545 21.25 2.16 -18.65
CA ALA A 545 21.20 2.63 -20.03
C ALA A 545 22.37 2.09 -20.85
N LEU A 546 22.24 2.17 -22.17
CA LEU A 546 23.34 1.86 -23.11
C LEU A 546 24.35 3.00 -23.21
N ASP A 547 23.91 4.26 -23.09
CA ASP A 547 24.78 5.43 -23.18
C ASP A 547 25.25 5.94 -21.83
N ASP A 548 26.39 6.63 -21.86
CA ASP A 548 27.03 7.21 -20.68
C ASP A 548 26.24 8.40 -20.12
N MET A 549 25.39 8.12 -19.14
CA MET A 549 24.64 9.13 -18.40
C MET A 549 25.54 10.12 -17.66
N ALA A 550 26.74 9.71 -17.20
CA ALA A 550 27.66 10.63 -16.54
C ALA A 550 28.15 11.72 -17.50
N ALA A 551 28.47 11.33 -18.74
CA ALA A 551 28.83 12.27 -19.81
C ALA A 551 27.65 13.22 -20.16
N LEU A 552 26.43 12.68 -20.26
CA LEU A 552 25.22 13.48 -20.52
C LEU A 552 24.96 14.52 -19.41
N PHE A 553 25.05 14.14 -18.15
CA PHE A 553 24.84 15.04 -17.01
C PHE A 553 25.94 16.10 -16.91
N LYS A 554 27.19 15.73 -17.18
CA LYS A 554 28.32 16.68 -17.27
C LYS A 554 28.10 17.71 -18.39
N ALA A 555 27.57 17.27 -19.53
CA ALA A 555 27.20 18.13 -20.65
C ALA A 555 25.89 18.92 -20.42
N LYS A 556 25.19 18.68 -19.31
CA LYS A 556 23.87 19.25 -18.98
C LYS A 556 22.80 18.95 -20.03
N LYS A 557 22.83 17.76 -20.63
CA LYS A 557 21.89 17.28 -21.66
C LYS A 557 21.31 15.90 -21.30
N PRO A 558 20.35 15.80 -20.37
CA PRO A 558 19.71 16.89 -19.64
C PRO A 558 20.55 17.28 -18.42
N SER A 559 20.30 18.48 -17.88
CA SER A 559 20.79 18.80 -16.54
C SER A 559 20.03 17.97 -15.49
N LEU A 560 20.66 17.63 -14.37
CA LEU A 560 19.98 16.90 -13.30
C LEU A 560 18.78 17.67 -12.73
N SER A 561 18.88 19.00 -12.63
CA SER A 561 17.74 19.83 -12.20
C SER A 561 16.56 19.70 -13.15
N ALA A 562 16.79 19.68 -14.47
CA ALA A 562 15.73 19.46 -15.45
C ALA A 562 15.22 18.01 -15.46
N LEU A 563 16.10 17.05 -15.19
CA LEU A 563 15.72 15.64 -15.12
C LEU A 563 14.75 15.37 -13.96
N PHE A 564 14.98 16.01 -12.80
CA PHE A 564 14.19 15.89 -11.57
C PHE A 564 13.28 17.12 -11.33
N ASP A 565 12.89 17.85 -12.37
CA ASP A 565 11.98 18.99 -12.20
C ASP A 565 10.55 18.50 -11.90
N GLU A 566 9.84 19.27 -11.07
CA GLU A 566 8.49 18.94 -10.60
C GLU A 566 7.45 18.95 -11.74
N ASP A 567 7.74 19.61 -12.85
CA ASP A 567 6.92 19.62 -14.08
C ASP A 567 6.61 18.21 -14.62
N MET A 568 7.37 17.18 -14.25
CA MET A 568 7.07 15.78 -14.60
C MET A 568 5.75 15.28 -14.04
N LEU A 569 5.24 15.90 -12.96
CA LEU A 569 3.97 15.53 -12.33
C LEU A 569 2.76 16.14 -13.06
N GLY A 570 2.98 17.06 -13.99
CA GLY A 570 1.97 17.56 -14.92
C GLY A 570 1.87 16.66 -16.15
N ASP A 571 2.22 17.21 -17.30
CA ASP A 571 1.97 16.62 -18.62
C ASP A 571 2.59 15.22 -18.80
N ASP A 572 3.79 14.97 -18.26
CA ASP A 572 4.47 13.66 -18.39
C ASP A 572 3.70 12.55 -17.65
N LEU A 573 3.20 12.87 -16.45
CA LEU A 573 2.38 11.96 -15.66
C LEU A 573 1.00 11.78 -16.28
N GLU A 574 0.35 12.84 -16.76
CA GLU A 574 -0.95 12.75 -17.42
C GLU A 574 -0.89 11.94 -18.71
N ALA A 575 0.11 12.19 -19.55
CA ALA A 575 0.32 11.42 -20.77
C ALA A 575 0.55 9.93 -20.45
N TRP A 576 1.34 9.63 -19.41
CA TRP A 576 1.54 8.27 -18.97
C TRP A 576 0.26 7.62 -18.41
N LEU A 577 -0.50 8.34 -17.58
CA LEU A 577 -1.76 7.88 -17.00
C LEU A 577 -2.77 7.51 -18.09
N ASN A 578 -2.85 8.32 -19.15
CA ASN A 578 -3.75 8.09 -20.27
C ASN A 578 -3.41 6.83 -21.09
N ASP A 579 -2.12 6.50 -21.19
CA ASP A 579 -1.64 5.28 -21.86
C ASP A 579 -1.64 4.05 -20.92
N SER A 580 -1.87 4.25 -19.62
CA SER A 580 -1.79 3.21 -18.60
C SER A 580 -3.12 2.54 -18.34
N TRP A 581 -3.12 1.20 -18.28
CA TRP A 581 -4.24 0.37 -17.84
C TRP A 581 -4.71 0.66 -16.41
N MET A 582 -3.91 1.40 -15.64
CA MET A 582 -4.17 1.75 -14.25
C MET A 582 -5.42 2.62 -14.06
N LEU A 583 -5.73 3.53 -14.99
CA LEU A 583 -6.93 4.36 -14.92
C LEU A 583 -8.20 3.50 -15.09
N LYS A 584 -8.21 2.54 -16.01
CA LYS A 584 -9.34 1.61 -16.19
C LYS A 584 -9.58 0.76 -14.93
N ARG A 585 -8.50 0.27 -14.30
CA ARG A 585 -8.57 -0.45 -13.02
C ARG A 585 -9.21 0.41 -11.91
N THR A 586 -8.73 1.64 -11.79
CA THR A 586 -9.20 2.56 -10.76
C THR A 586 -10.67 2.95 -11.03
N PHE A 587 -11.00 3.18 -12.30
CA PHE A 587 -12.37 3.48 -12.73
C PHE A 587 -13.34 2.36 -12.39
N ARG A 588 -12.96 1.09 -12.60
CA ARG A 588 -13.80 -0.05 -12.20
C ARG A 588 -14.15 0.02 -10.72
N THR A 589 -13.17 0.34 -9.87
CA THR A 589 -13.40 0.47 -8.42
C THR A 589 -14.37 1.59 -8.11
N CYS A 590 -14.16 2.78 -8.66
CA CYS A 590 -15.08 3.92 -8.53
C CYS A 590 -16.49 3.61 -9.06
N ALA A 591 -16.60 2.94 -10.20
CA ALA A 591 -17.86 2.62 -10.84
C ALA A 591 -18.68 1.58 -10.04
N VAL A 592 -18.02 0.62 -9.39
CA VAL A 592 -18.67 -0.33 -8.48
C VAL A 592 -19.14 0.37 -7.21
N ILE A 593 -18.27 1.16 -6.56
CA ILE A 593 -18.61 1.90 -5.33
C ILE A 593 -19.77 2.86 -5.58
N ALA A 594 -19.73 3.62 -6.68
CA ALA A 594 -20.76 4.58 -7.05
C ALA A 594 -22.08 3.93 -7.52
N GLY A 595 -22.15 2.60 -7.58
CA GLY A 595 -23.31 1.83 -8.04
C GLY A 595 -23.63 2.03 -9.53
N LEU A 596 -22.65 2.43 -10.34
CA LEU A 596 -22.80 2.46 -11.81
C LEU A 596 -22.70 1.03 -12.38
N ILE A 597 -21.85 0.21 -11.76
CA ILE A 597 -21.68 -1.21 -12.11
C ILE A 597 -22.04 -2.04 -10.89
N GLU A 598 -23.09 -2.83 -11.04
CA GLU A 598 -23.55 -3.73 -9.99
C GLU A 598 -22.95 -5.12 -10.17
N LYS A 599 -22.42 -5.69 -9.08
CA LYS A 599 -21.84 -7.03 -9.02
C LYS A 599 -22.91 -8.07 -8.72
N ARG A 600 -23.80 -7.81 -7.76
CA ARG A 600 -24.78 -8.77 -7.23
C ARG A 600 -26.20 -8.41 -7.65
N TYR A 601 -26.94 -9.38 -8.12
CA TYR A 601 -28.36 -9.33 -8.44
C TYR A 601 -29.12 -10.39 -7.62
N PRO A 602 -30.44 -10.29 -7.46
CA PRO A 602 -31.22 -11.34 -6.82
C PRO A 602 -30.98 -12.71 -7.48
N GLY A 603 -30.34 -13.63 -6.75
CA GLY A 603 -30.04 -14.99 -7.22
C GLY A 603 -28.90 -15.12 -8.25
N GLN A 604 -28.20 -14.03 -8.60
CA GLN A 604 -27.11 -14.04 -9.59
C GLN A 604 -25.97 -13.10 -9.16
N GLU A 605 -24.72 -13.47 -9.45
CA GLU A 605 -23.55 -12.60 -9.23
C GLU A 605 -22.73 -12.55 -10.51
N LYS A 606 -22.40 -11.34 -10.98
CA LYS A 606 -21.53 -11.16 -12.15
C LYS A 606 -20.12 -11.66 -11.82
N SER A 607 -19.50 -12.34 -12.78
CA SER A 607 -18.10 -12.72 -12.67
C SER A 607 -17.18 -11.50 -12.73
N GLY A 608 -15.96 -11.62 -12.21
CA GLY A 608 -14.92 -10.58 -12.29
C GLY A 608 -14.74 -10.03 -13.70
N ARG A 609 -14.62 -10.94 -14.68
CA ARG A 609 -14.53 -10.62 -16.10
C ARG A 609 -15.71 -9.81 -16.63
N GLN A 610 -16.95 -10.16 -16.25
CA GLN A 610 -18.13 -9.40 -16.69
C GLN A 610 -18.13 -7.97 -16.14
N VAL A 611 -17.67 -7.79 -14.90
CA VAL A 611 -17.51 -6.48 -14.27
C VAL A 611 -16.42 -5.68 -14.99
N THR A 612 -15.26 -6.28 -15.29
CA THR A 612 -14.14 -5.65 -16.00
C THR A 612 -14.56 -5.18 -17.39
N VAL A 613 -15.16 -6.04 -18.22
CA VAL A 613 -15.62 -5.67 -19.57
C VAL A 613 -16.63 -4.53 -19.54
N SER A 614 -17.57 -4.55 -18.59
CA SER A 614 -18.55 -3.47 -18.44
C SER A 614 -17.89 -2.14 -18.06
N ALA A 615 -16.90 -2.19 -17.15
CA ALA A 615 -16.18 -1.01 -16.71
C ALA A 615 -15.36 -0.36 -17.82
N ASP A 616 -14.65 -1.17 -18.61
CA ASP A 616 -13.83 -0.68 -19.72
C ASP A 616 -14.68 0.00 -20.79
N LEU A 617 -15.80 -0.61 -21.17
CA LEU A 617 -16.71 -0.03 -22.16
C LEU A 617 -17.26 1.32 -21.68
N ILE A 618 -17.72 1.38 -20.43
CA ILE A 618 -18.24 2.63 -19.85
C ILE A 618 -17.14 3.68 -19.77
N TYR A 619 -15.94 3.30 -19.33
CA TYR A 619 -14.79 4.20 -19.26
C TYR A 619 -14.47 4.81 -20.63
N ASP A 620 -14.40 3.97 -21.67
CA ASP A 620 -14.07 4.43 -23.03
C ASP A 620 -15.17 5.36 -23.60
N VAL A 621 -16.45 5.08 -23.31
CA VAL A 621 -17.58 5.95 -23.66
C VAL A 621 -17.49 7.29 -22.93
N LEU A 622 -17.31 7.30 -21.61
CA LEU A 622 -17.22 8.53 -20.82
C LEU A 622 -16.01 9.36 -21.25
N ARG A 623 -14.85 8.73 -21.44
CA ARG A 623 -13.63 9.42 -21.87
C ARG A 623 -13.81 10.12 -23.21
N SER A 624 -14.58 9.52 -24.12
CA SER A 624 -14.79 10.05 -25.48
C SER A 624 -15.91 11.09 -25.55
N HIS A 625 -16.94 10.98 -24.72
CA HIS A 625 -18.16 11.79 -24.83
C HIS A 625 -18.41 12.78 -23.66
N GLU A 626 -17.80 12.54 -22.50
CA GLU A 626 -17.96 13.36 -21.28
C GLU A 626 -16.67 13.30 -20.44
N PRO A 627 -15.54 13.84 -20.93
CA PRO A 627 -14.21 13.68 -20.32
C PRO A 627 -14.07 14.33 -18.94
N ASP A 628 -14.98 15.23 -18.58
CA ASP A 628 -15.09 15.88 -17.29
C ASP A 628 -15.97 15.10 -16.29
N HIS A 629 -16.60 13.98 -16.69
CA HIS A 629 -17.55 13.19 -15.88
C HIS A 629 -17.06 12.91 -14.45
N ILE A 630 -17.97 12.96 -13.47
CA ILE A 630 -17.65 12.89 -12.02
C ILE A 630 -16.85 11.65 -11.63
N LEU A 631 -17.13 10.50 -12.25
CA LEU A 631 -16.37 9.27 -11.99
C LEU A 631 -14.99 9.26 -12.63
N LEU A 632 -14.76 9.96 -13.75
CA LEU A 632 -13.41 10.12 -14.30
C LEU A 632 -12.58 11.02 -13.39
N GLN A 633 -13.18 12.08 -12.83
CA GLN A 633 -12.55 12.90 -11.80
C GLN A 633 -12.20 12.08 -10.56
N ALA A 634 -13.15 11.30 -10.01
CA ALA A 634 -12.92 10.40 -8.89
C ALA A 634 -11.79 9.40 -9.17
N THR A 635 -11.78 8.83 -10.39
CA THR A 635 -10.76 7.89 -10.84
C THR A 635 -9.37 8.51 -10.85
N ARG A 636 -9.21 9.73 -11.36
CA ARG A 636 -7.93 10.44 -11.37
C ARG A 636 -7.44 10.70 -9.95
N THR A 637 -8.31 11.20 -9.08
CA THR A 637 -7.98 11.45 -7.67
C THR A 637 -7.50 10.17 -6.96
N ASP A 638 -8.21 9.06 -7.13
CA ASP A 638 -7.85 7.77 -6.56
C ASP A 638 -6.53 7.21 -7.11
N ALA A 639 -6.31 7.32 -8.43
CA ALA A 639 -5.12 6.79 -9.08
C ALA A 639 -3.86 7.53 -8.58
N SER A 640 -3.94 8.86 -8.46
CA SER A 640 -2.85 9.69 -7.97
C SER A 640 -2.55 9.46 -6.49
N ALA A 641 -3.58 9.25 -5.65
CA ALA A 641 -3.40 9.04 -4.21
C ALA A 641 -2.99 7.60 -3.85
N GLY A 642 -3.51 6.59 -4.55
CA GLY A 642 -3.36 5.19 -4.17
C GLY A 642 -2.21 4.45 -4.85
N LEU A 643 -2.07 4.60 -6.18
CA LEU A 643 -1.20 3.73 -6.99
C LEU A 643 0.15 4.36 -7.36
N LEU A 644 0.25 5.69 -7.27
CA LEU A 644 1.43 6.44 -7.72
C LEU A 644 2.14 7.23 -6.61
N ASP A 645 1.50 7.39 -5.45
CA ASP A 645 1.92 8.28 -4.36
C ASP A 645 2.47 9.64 -4.87
N VAL A 646 1.67 10.32 -5.71
CA VAL A 646 2.07 11.55 -6.40
C VAL A 646 2.34 12.68 -5.42
N SER A 647 1.59 12.73 -4.31
CA SER A 647 1.78 13.75 -3.27
C SER A 647 3.18 13.65 -2.67
N ARG A 648 3.58 12.44 -2.25
CA ARG A 648 4.89 12.22 -1.67
C ARG A 648 6.01 12.44 -2.68
N LEU A 649 5.79 12.06 -3.94
CA LEU A 649 6.73 12.35 -5.00
C LEU A 649 6.90 13.86 -5.22
N GLY A 650 5.82 14.64 -5.21
CA GLY A 650 5.85 16.10 -5.29
C GLY A 650 6.60 16.74 -4.12
N GLU A 651 6.32 16.30 -2.88
CA GLU A 651 7.07 16.72 -1.69
C GLU A 651 8.57 16.42 -1.82
N MET A 652 8.93 15.26 -2.39
CA MET A 652 10.33 14.90 -2.66
C MET A 652 10.96 15.85 -3.68
N LEU A 653 10.34 16.04 -4.84
CA LEU A 653 10.87 16.90 -5.91
C LEU A 653 11.03 18.35 -5.42
N SER A 654 10.07 18.84 -4.65
CA SER A 654 10.15 20.15 -3.98
C SER A 654 11.30 20.22 -2.97
N ARG A 655 11.47 19.19 -2.12
CA ARG A 655 12.57 19.10 -1.13
C ARG A 655 13.95 19.17 -1.79
N VAL A 656 14.13 18.49 -2.93
CA VAL A 656 15.44 18.32 -3.58
C VAL A 656 15.74 19.39 -4.62
N ARG A 657 14.79 20.32 -4.86
CA ARG A 657 14.95 21.42 -5.82
C ARG A 657 16.20 22.24 -5.50
N GLY A 658 17.16 22.23 -6.42
CA GLY A 658 18.46 22.91 -6.24
C GLY A 658 19.42 22.24 -5.24
N ARG A 659 19.09 21.03 -4.76
CA ARG A 659 19.85 20.26 -3.75
C ARG A 659 20.19 18.84 -4.24
N ILE A 660 20.42 18.70 -5.56
CA ILE A 660 20.82 17.43 -6.16
C ILE A 660 22.36 17.36 -6.19
N MET A 661 22.91 16.35 -5.53
CA MET A 661 24.34 16.05 -5.50
C MET A 661 24.64 14.95 -6.51
N HIS A 662 25.49 15.24 -7.51
CA HIS A 662 25.96 14.25 -8.47
C HIS A 662 27.35 13.74 -8.12
N LYS A 663 27.55 12.42 -8.16
CA LYS A 663 28.87 11.79 -8.13
C LYS A 663 29.02 10.79 -9.26
N HIS A 664 29.98 11.07 -10.13
CA HIS A 664 30.47 10.09 -11.10
C HIS A 664 31.55 9.23 -10.42
N LEU A 665 31.38 7.91 -10.49
CA LEU A 665 32.26 6.92 -9.88
C LEU A 665 32.76 5.96 -10.96
N ASP A 666 33.99 5.47 -10.79
CA ASP A 666 34.58 4.49 -11.71
C ASP A 666 34.03 3.07 -11.49
N GLN A 667 33.44 2.83 -10.31
CA GLN A 667 32.90 1.55 -9.87
C GLN A 667 31.69 1.75 -8.95
N ILE A 668 30.99 0.66 -8.65
CA ILE A 668 29.84 0.66 -7.74
C ILE A 668 30.20 1.18 -6.33
N SER A 669 29.29 1.95 -5.72
CA SER A 669 29.41 2.42 -4.34
C SER A 669 28.82 1.43 -3.33
N PRO A 670 29.26 1.45 -2.05
CA PRO A 670 28.64 0.63 -1.01
C PRO A 670 27.13 0.83 -0.84
N LEU A 671 26.61 2.06 -1.00
CA LEU A 671 25.15 2.31 -0.93
C LEU A 671 24.39 1.79 -2.15
N ALA A 672 25.05 1.63 -3.30
CA ALA A 672 24.41 1.13 -4.52
C ALA A 672 24.21 -0.39 -4.50
N VAL A 673 25.04 -1.13 -3.75
CA VAL A 673 24.98 -2.60 -3.68
C VAL A 673 23.57 -3.14 -3.43
N PRO A 674 22.80 -2.66 -2.43
CA PRO A 674 21.48 -3.21 -2.12
C PRO A 674 20.50 -3.16 -3.29
N VAL A 675 20.44 -2.05 -4.04
CA VAL A 675 19.54 -1.91 -5.19
C VAL A 675 20.05 -2.65 -6.42
N MET A 676 21.37 -2.70 -6.59
CA MET A 676 22.01 -3.44 -7.68
C MET A 676 21.80 -4.95 -7.53
N LEU A 677 21.74 -5.47 -6.30
CA LEU A 677 21.39 -6.87 -6.03
C LEU A 677 19.92 -7.21 -6.32
N GLU A 678 19.05 -6.21 -6.45
CA GLU A 678 17.67 -6.43 -6.90
C GLU A 678 17.59 -6.47 -8.44
N ILE A 679 18.56 -5.86 -9.14
CA ILE A 679 18.70 -5.96 -10.59
C ILE A 679 19.08 -7.40 -10.93
N GLY A 680 18.12 -8.15 -11.47
CA GLY A 680 18.32 -9.55 -11.85
C GLY A 680 17.78 -10.58 -10.87
N LYS A 681 17.39 -10.23 -9.62
CA LYS A 681 16.58 -11.15 -8.77
C LYS A 681 15.20 -11.45 -9.34
N GLU A 682 14.73 -10.59 -10.24
CA GLU A 682 13.52 -10.81 -11.03
C GLU A 682 13.75 -11.78 -12.21
N SER A 683 15.01 -12.12 -12.50
CA SER A 683 15.41 -13.13 -13.47
C SER A 683 16.06 -14.35 -12.81
N VAL A 684 15.41 -15.49 -12.99
CA VAL A 684 15.87 -16.86 -12.69
C VAL A 684 15.52 -17.39 -11.29
N ASN A 685 14.81 -18.52 -11.29
CA ASN A 685 14.97 -19.52 -10.25
C ASN A 685 15.12 -20.91 -10.87
N GLY A 686 16.06 -21.68 -10.33
CA GLY A 686 16.33 -23.08 -10.66
C GLY A 686 17.82 -23.40 -10.59
N GLY A 687 18.30 -23.88 -9.44
CA GLY A 687 19.68 -24.37 -9.23
C GLY A 687 20.78 -23.32 -9.04
N ALA A 688 20.49 -22.03 -9.21
CA ALA A 688 21.47 -20.95 -9.30
C ALA A 688 21.68 -20.14 -7.99
N ASN A 689 21.44 -20.71 -6.81
CA ASN A 689 21.74 -20.00 -5.56
C ASN A 689 23.24 -19.66 -5.47
N ASP A 690 24.11 -20.58 -5.87
CA ASP A 690 25.55 -20.36 -5.80
C ASP A 690 26.03 -19.31 -6.82
N THR A 691 25.44 -19.26 -8.03
CA THR A 691 25.79 -18.25 -9.04
C THR A 691 25.29 -16.85 -8.68
N LEU A 692 24.07 -16.72 -8.14
CA LEU A 692 23.56 -15.44 -7.63
C LEU A 692 24.30 -14.98 -6.38
N LEU A 693 24.74 -15.91 -5.53
CA LEU A 693 25.62 -15.61 -4.39
C LEU A 693 27.01 -15.18 -4.87
N MET A 694 27.55 -15.77 -5.95
CA MET A 694 28.80 -15.34 -6.58
C MET A 694 28.68 -13.94 -7.20
N GLU A 695 27.64 -13.66 -8.00
CA GLU A 695 27.42 -12.31 -8.55
C GLU A 695 27.20 -11.27 -7.45
N ALA A 696 26.54 -11.67 -6.35
CA ALA A 696 26.37 -10.83 -5.18
C ALA A 696 27.68 -10.60 -4.43
N ALA A 697 28.53 -11.63 -4.32
CA ALA A 697 29.86 -11.55 -3.74
C ALA A 697 30.76 -10.64 -4.57
N ASP A 698 30.77 -10.79 -5.90
CA ASP A 698 31.52 -9.95 -6.83
C ASP A 698 31.11 -8.47 -6.70
N LEU A 699 29.78 -8.20 -6.64
CA LEU A 699 29.24 -6.86 -6.40
C LEU A 699 29.72 -6.25 -5.09
N VAL A 700 29.75 -7.07 -4.03
CA VAL A 700 30.22 -6.64 -2.71
C VAL A 700 31.73 -6.39 -2.75
N GLU A 701 32.52 -7.30 -3.31
CA GLU A 701 33.98 -7.13 -3.43
C GLU A 701 34.35 -5.89 -4.25
N GLU A 702 33.67 -5.66 -5.38
CA GLU A 702 33.83 -4.46 -6.21
C GLU A 702 33.59 -3.19 -5.38
N ALA A 703 32.50 -3.14 -4.61
CA ALA A 703 32.17 -2.01 -3.73
C ALA A 703 33.17 -1.82 -2.59
N MET A 704 33.69 -2.91 -2.02
CA MET A 704 34.65 -2.89 -0.91
C MET A 704 36.07 -2.53 -1.36
N GLY A 705 36.42 -2.73 -2.64
CA GLY A 705 37.71 -2.36 -3.22
C GLY A 705 38.87 -3.28 -2.82
N SER A 706 38.60 -4.50 -2.36
CA SER A 706 39.60 -5.50 -1.95
C SER A 706 40.16 -6.28 -3.15
N GLY A 707 40.72 -5.56 -4.12
CA GLY A 707 41.27 -6.12 -5.36
C GLY A 707 42.68 -5.65 -5.67
N HIS A 708 43.65 -5.91 -4.80
CA HIS A 708 45.08 -5.96 -5.15
C HIS A 708 45.78 -7.05 -4.34
N GLY A 709 46.07 -8.19 -4.99
CA GLY A 709 47.13 -9.11 -4.53
C GLY A 709 46.78 -10.59 -4.39
N SER A 710 46.54 -11.31 -5.48
CA SER A 710 46.96 -12.73 -5.57
C SER A 710 47.16 -13.19 -7.01
N ASN A 711 48.11 -12.57 -7.71
CA ASN A 711 48.69 -13.16 -8.90
C ASN A 711 49.87 -14.04 -8.46
N SER A 712 49.63 -15.32 -8.15
CA SER A 712 50.60 -16.43 -8.32
C SER A 712 50.09 -17.76 -7.73
N ARG A 713 49.70 -18.68 -8.63
CA ARG A 713 49.88 -20.15 -8.56
C ARG A 713 49.47 -20.70 -9.93
N LYS A 714 50.40 -20.69 -10.89
CA LYS A 714 51.18 -21.86 -11.34
C LYS A 714 50.31 -23.05 -11.78
N SER A 715 50.13 -23.16 -13.10
CA SER A 715 50.37 -24.35 -13.93
C SER A 715 50.09 -25.73 -13.32
N VAL A 716 49.03 -26.39 -13.79
CA VAL A 716 49.07 -27.51 -14.77
C VAL A 716 47.86 -27.37 -15.68
#